data_AF-A0A7G7GC32-F1
#
_entry.id   AF-A0A7G7GC32-F1
#
_cell.length_a   1.000
_cell.length_b   1.000
_cell.length_c   1.000
_cell.angle_alpha   90.00
_cell.angle_beta   90.00
_cell.angle_gamma   90.00
#
_symmetry.space_group_name_H-M   'P 1'
#
loop_
_entity.id
_entity.type
_entity.pdbx_description
1 polymer ?
#
loop_
_entity_poly.entity_id
_entity_poly.type
_entity_poly.pdbx_seq_one_letter_code
_entity_poly.pdbx_strand_id
1 'polypeptide(L)'
;MPAPVTIEKENKLPPAEDYHFLRKEGIKLIQDLAGKVWTDYNTHDPGITLLEEFCYALTDLGYRTHFDIKDLITPPELRPETWKESFLTARQALPCHPVTLLDYRKLIIDVAGVRNAWIEISDDAEVPIYLRAADSSGDAQQPLYVLSGETGDLLRLKGLYKVFVEYEPDVIFKKNEEEIAQQIKERLYAHRNLGEDFISVTSIEYEYFKMEAEIQVSEGTDIEKINARIFEVIYNFFSPPVTFYTLDQMIAKGYSAEEIFQGPVLRHGFIESEELEKSEKYKDVHLSDIMRLISGIEGVIAIKKLALPRESQSAFSDFTDWLTDVKDHQRAPRLDTDNSRISFIRSGDRHRNNLEKQPNPERVKALFSFFQSANFRARLQGAGKDLPVPAGEFMDVRDYYPVQKSLPAVYGLAETYLHPPLTASTIKSAAFELLDAQIGLTLRELLSLLLIEKPNDDTLLEQINHLTNLNLTVEEVDAILQQIATDKENAPIITRYLPQLVPAEIAALPIPEQMTALLAQHRRIPVASSRMAREIQQVVNQITNSSLFDLPEEEVQQVRDMYRLRQLQQLEPRQRLALQLRGYLMVFEQILADYLGQLAEIRNLLSFSANLKQTYFPQTLAGLPDYEALFLDYAKFQEQQLRLAETEETYFTRRNQLLNHLLGRFAESLDKYGNFLQTTAGKNTNQKLIQDKIAFLQDYVAVSTYRSQGFNYNNPDATWDSTNVSGLKKRICRLLGMPHYRQKFIASNALSIQEITPDNQVRRYVVVLTNPENKEKVLLRSLEYEFASEAEEILNYILQNGSNTDLYEKEGRRDKWSYHLKRFTHENDYEIIASQTFTYQADAEAAYEQTMGVLTGFATDENFHVIEHILLRPKVDGRERSGKRGSSLNADTVEYLSVNTTSAINNLSTFQNPAPLYKFRIINIKNEGKTNWRLSLTKEDYNEILLINEDFLFYKHLTRRLEQIRQFASDRANFTIEQNADGYHFFRLVDVDRVLGESKKRYRQLDELEAELTSMVTFFSFEQQNPANQPDEENALLAQADPYSFQISIMLPEWPARFRNKTFKHLLEKTIYMETPAHIYPQVFWLNHKQMRELEEAYKLWLEELPQAEIANTEVENNLIYQLNQLRK
;
A
#
# COMPACT_ATOMS: atom_id res chain seq x y z
N MET A 1 -27.70 24.88 -30.43
CA MET A 1 -28.13 23.68 -31.18
C MET A 1 -26.90 22.79 -31.34
N PRO A 2 -26.92 21.52 -30.91
CA PRO A 2 -25.85 20.60 -31.28
C PRO A 2 -25.80 20.48 -32.81
N ALA A 3 -24.59 20.37 -33.37
CA ALA A 3 -24.41 20.20 -34.81
C ALA A 3 -25.23 18.98 -35.30
N PRO A 4 -25.81 19.02 -36.51
CA PRO A 4 -26.52 17.88 -37.06
C PRO A 4 -25.55 16.69 -37.12
N VAL A 5 -25.95 15.56 -36.54
CA VAL A 5 -25.22 14.30 -36.60
C VAL A 5 -25.17 13.86 -38.07
N THR A 6 -24.06 14.15 -38.75
CA THR A 6 -23.77 13.69 -40.10
C THR A 6 -23.08 12.33 -40.00
N ILE A 7 -23.70 11.30 -40.56
CA ILE A 7 -23.06 10.00 -40.76
C ILE A 7 -22.06 10.17 -41.91
N GLU A 8 -20.76 10.05 -41.62
CA GLU A 8 -19.72 10.05 -42.65
C GLU A 8 -19.94 8.86 -43.59
N LYS A 9 -20.14 9.15 -44.89
CA LYS A 9 -20.37 8.13 -45.92
C LYS A 9 -19.13 7.27 -46.20
N GLU A 10 -17.95 7.72 -45.76
CA GLU A 10 -16.65 7.05 -45.96
C GLU A 10 -16.02 6.61 -44.63
N ASN A 11 -16.82 6.16 -43.66
CA ASN A 11 -16.25 5.62 -42.43
C ASN A 11 -15.51 4.30 -42.76
N LYS A 12 -14.19 4.39 -42.90
CA LYS A 12 -13.33 3.25 -43.21
C LYS A 12 -13.24 2.38 -41.97
N LEU A 13 -13.94 1.25 -41.98
CA LEU A 13 -13.92 0.28 -40.89
C LEU A 13 -12.48 -0.18 -40.60
N PRO A 14 -12.13 -0.41 -39.32
CA PRO A 14 -10.90 -1.10 -38.97
C PRO A 14 -10.79 -2.45 -39.70
N PRO A 15 -9.57 -2.93 -40.01
CA PRO A 15 -9.39 -4.19 -40.74
C PRO A 15 -10.08 -5.40 -40.09
N ALA A 16 -10.21 -5.43 -38.76
CA ALA A 16 -10.88 -6.50 -38.04
C ALA A 16 -12.42 -6.45 -38.12
N GLU A 17 -12.99 -5.30 -38.49
CA GLU A 17 -14.44 -5.09 -38.66
C GLU A 17 -14.85 -5.09 -40.14
N ASP A 18 -13.89 -4.98 -41.05
CA ASP A 18 -14.11 -5.05 -42.50
C ASP A 18 -14.14 -6.51 -42.98
N TYR A 19 -15.37 -7.01 -43.16
CA TYR A 19 -15.62 -8.34 -43.71
C TYR A 19 -14.91 -8.59 -45.05
N HIS A 20 -14.94 -7.62 -45.98
CA HIS A 20 -14.35 -7.79 -47.30
C HIS A 20 -12.82 -7.88 -47.23
N PHE A 21 -12.22 -7.10 -46.33
CA PHE A 21 -10.80 -7.20 -46.03
C PHE A 21 -10.45 -8.58 -45.46
N LEU A 22 -11.16 -9.04 -44.41
CA LEU A 22 -10.92 -10.35 -43.78
C LEU A 22 -11.06 -11.49 -44.77
N ARG A 23 -12.10 -11.47 -45.60
CA ARG A 23 -12.33 -12.49 -46.64
C ARG A 23 -11.20 -12.51 -47.66
N LYS A 24 -10.74 -11.33 -48.11
CA LYS A 24 -9.65 -11.23 -49.08
C LYS A 24 -8.34 -11.77 -48.51
N GLU A 25 -7.99 -11.40 -47.27
CA GLU A 25 -6.80 -11.93 -46.60
C GLU A 25 -6.91 -13.43 -46.30
N GLY A 26 -8.10 -13.92 -45.93
CA GLY A 26 -8.37 -15.34 -45.74
C GLY A 26 -8.14 -16.17 -47.01
N ILE A 27 -8.67 -15.71 -48.16
CA ILE A 27 -8.44 -16.37 -49.45
C ILE A 27 -6.96 -16.35 -49.83
N LYS A 28 -6.28 -15.22 -49.61
CA LYS A 28 -4.84 -15.10 -49.87
C LYS A 28 -4.03 -16.08 -49.01
N LEU A 29 -4.35 -16.22 -47.72
CA LEU A 29 -3.72 -17.21 -46.84
C LEU A 29 -3.94 -18.65 -47.34
N ILE A 30 -5.14 -18.98 -47.83
CA ILE A 30 -5.42 -20.29 -48.43
C ILE A 30 -4.59 -20.50 -49.70
N GLN A 31 -4.47 -19.49 -50.56
CA GLN A 31 -3.63 -19.55 -51.76
C GLN A 31 -2.16 -19.80 -51.43
N ASP A 32 -1.63 -19.09 -50.44
CA ASP A 32 -0.23 -19.19 -50.01
C ASP A 32 0.08 -20.56 -49.38
N LEU A 33 -0.83 -21.07 -48.53
CA LEU A 33 -0.63 -22.32 -47.78
C LEU A 33 -0.98 -23.56 -48.60
N ALA A 34 -2.04 -23.50 -49.40
CA ALA A 34 -2.67 -24.67 -50.01
C ALA A 34 -3.00 -24.51 -51.50
N GLY A 35 -2.54 -23.46 -52.19
CA GLY A 35 -2.90 -23.17 -53.59
C GLY A 35 -2.47 -24.21 -54.62
N LYS A 36 -1.64 -25.18 -54.24
CA LYS A 36 -1.31 -26.35 -55.08
C LYS A 36 -2.34 -27.48 -54.98
N VAL A 37 -3.13 -27.52 -53.92
CA VAL A 37 -4.10 -28.59 -53.60
C VAL A 37 -5.52 -28.06 -53.71
N TRP A 38 -5.79 -26.89 -53.13
CA TRP A 38 -7.09 -26.22 -53.16
C TRP A 38 -7.00 -25.03 -54.12
N THR A 39 -7.60 -25.18 -55.31
CA THR A 39 -7.50 -24.21 -56.42
C THR A 39 -8.79 -23.47 -56.73
N ASP A 40 -9.93 -23.91 -56.17
CA ASP A 40 -11.23 -23.27 -56.34
C ASP A 40 -11.55 -22.36 -55.14
N TYR A 41 -11.71 -21.06 -55.39
CA TYR A 41 -11.99 -20.04 -54.36
C TYR A 41 -13.35 -19.37 -54.54
N ASN A 42 -14.25 -20.02 -55.27
CA ASN A 42 -15.59 -19.49 -55.54
C ASN A 42 -16.55 -19.79 -54.39
N THR A 43 -17.67 -19.05 -54.33
CA THR A 43 -18.69 -19.13 -53.26
C THR A 43 -19.44 -20.46 -53.20
N HIS A 44 -19.31 -21.33 -54.21
CA HIS A 44 -19.94 -22.65 -54.20
C HIS A 44 -19.09 -23.70 -53.49
N ASP A 45 -17.81 -23.42 -53.24
CA ASP A 45 -16.92 -24.29 -52.48
C ASP A 45 -17.28 -24.23 -50.99
N PRO A 46 -17.57 -25.36 -50.32
CA PRO A 46 -17.91 -25.37 -48.90
C PRO A 46 -16.85 -24.77 -48.00
N GLY A 47 -15.56 -24.94 -48.29
CA GLY A 47 -14.49 -24.34 -47.49
C GLY A 47 -14.47 -22.82 -47.59
N ILE A 48 -14.86 -22.24 -48.73
CA ILE A 48 -15.02 -20.79 -48.88
C ILE A 48 -16.25 -20.30 -48.12
N THR A 49 -17.38 -21.03 -48.14
CA THR A 49 -18.54 -20.66 -47.31
C THR A 49 -18.23 -20.68 -45.81
N LEU A 50 -17.43 -21.66 -45.34
CA LEU A 50 -16.95 -21.70 -43.96
C LEU A 50 -16.08 -20.48 -43.65
N LEU A 51 -15.13 -20.16 -44.54
CA LEU A 51 -14.29 -18.97 -44.39
C LEU A 51 -15.13 -17.70 -44.27
N GLU A 52 -16.15 -17.54 -45.12
CA GLU A 52 -17.04 -16.37 -45.12
C GLU A 52 -17.76 -16.23 -43.77
N GLU A 53 -18.31 -17.31 -43.22
CA GLU A 53 -18.97 -17.27 -41.90
C GLU A 53 -17.98 -16.97 -40.77
N PHE A 54 -16.76 -17.52 -40.82
CA PHE A 54 -15.72 -17.17 -39.84
C PHE A 54 -15.26 -15.72 -39.98
N CYS A 55 -15.19 -15.17 -41.20
CA CYS A 55 -14.92 -13.74 -41.40
C CYS A 55 -16.01 -12.91 -40.74
N TYR A 56 -17.29 -13.29 -40.87
CA TYR A 56 -18.39 -12.60 -40.18
C TYR A 56 -18.26 -12.69 -38.65
N ALA A 57 -17.97 -13.87 -38.10
CA ALA A 57 -17.75 -14.04 -36.66
C ALA A 57 -16.56 -13.21 -36.14
N LEU A 58 -15.48 -13.10 -36.93
CA LEU A 58 -14.35 -12.22 -36.61
C LEU A 58 -14.72 -10.74 -36.66
N THR A 59 -15.64 -10.31 -37.53
CA THR A 59 -16.14 -8.93 -37.50
C THR A 59 -16.90 -8.60 -36.23
N ASP A 60 -17.71 -9.52 -35.70
CA ASP A 60 -18.37 -9.35 -34.38
C ASP A 60 -17.34 -9.28 -33.24
N LEU A 61 -16.32 -10.16 -33.29
CA LEU A 61 -15.22 -10.14 -32.33
C LEU A 61 -14.46 -8.81 -32.34
N GLY A 62 -14.13 -8.31 -33.53
CA GLY A 62 -13.48 -7.02 -33.75
C GLY A 62 -14.33 -5.87 -33.22
N TYR A 63 -15.62 -5.86 -33.54
CA TYR A 63 -16.59 -4.86 -33.09
C TYR A 63 -16.66 -4.78 -31.55
N ARG A 64 -16.79 -5.92 -30.86
CA ARG A 64 -16.85 -5.95 -29.38
C ARG A 64 -15.53 -5.57 -28.73
N THR A 65 -14.41 -5.92 -29.35
CA THR A 65 -13.07 -5.53 -28.88
C THR A 65 -12.86 -4.02 -28.99
N HIS A 66 -13.55 -3.37 -29.93
CA HIS A 66 -13.46 -1.92 -30.18
C HIS A 66 -14.34 -1.08 -29.24
N PHE A 67 -15.11 -1.69 -28.33
CA PHE A 67 -15.82 -0.95 -27.29
C PHE A 67 -14.86 -0.13 -26.43
N ASP A 68 -15.35 1.01 -25.93
CA ASP A 68 -14.57 1.87 -25.04
C ASP A 68 -14.17 1.06 -23.80
N ILE A 69 -12.93 1.23 -23.35
CA ILE A 69 -12.40 0.48 -22.20
C ILE A 69 -13.25 0.68 -20.95
N LYS A 70 -13.87 1.86 -20.78
CA LYS A 70 -14.77 2.15 -19.66
C LYS A 70 -16.01 1.25 -19.67
N ASP A 71 -16.49 0.85 -20.85
CA ASP A 71 -17.67 0.01 -21.03
C ASP A 71 -17.30 -1.46 -20.81
N LEU A 72 -16.15 -1.90 -21.34
CA LEU A 72 -15.62 -3.26 -21.16
C LEU A 72 -15.33 -3.61 -19.70
N ILE A 73 -14.93 -2.63 -18.87
CA ILE A 73 -14.62 -2.85 -17.46
C ILE A 73 -15.82 -2.59 -16.53
N THR A 74 -16.94 -2.07 -17.03
CA THR A 74 -18.09 -1.74 -16.19
C THR A 74 -18.85 -3.01 -15.79
N PRO A 75 -19.13 -3.26 -14.50
CA PRO A 75 -20.01 -4.35 -14.08
C PRO A 75 -21.48 -4.14 -14.49
N PRO A 76 -22.29 -5.23 -14.49
CA PRO A 76 -23.75 -5.12 -14.53
C PRO A 76 -24.33 -4.24 -13.41
N GLU A 77 -23.72 -4.27 -12.22
CA GLU A 77 -24.12 -3.48 -11.05
C GLU A 77 -22.95 -2.67 -10.50
N LEU A 78 -23.10 -1.35 -10.45
CA LEU A 78 -22.15 -0.45 -9.81
C LEU A 78 -22.43 -0.38 -8.30
N ARG A 79 -21.43 -0.77 -7.50
CA ARG A 79 -21.42 -0.64 -6.04
C ARG A 79 -20.33 0.37 -5.65
N PRO A 80 -20.42 1.04 -4.48
CA PRO A 80 -19.39 1.98 -4.04
C PRO A 80 -17.97 1.38 -4.00
N GLU A 81 -17.86 0.10 -3.68
CA GLU A 81 -16.59 -0.62 -3.56
C GLU A 81 -16.07 -1.20 -4.91
N THR A 82 -16.83 -1.06 -6.00
CA THR A 82 -16.54 -1.71 -7.30
C THR A 82 -15.11 -1.48 -7.79
N TRP A 83 -14.57 -0.27 -7.60
CA TRP A 83 -13.27 0.11 -8.16
C TRP A 83 -12.11 -0.07 -7.20
N LYS A 84 -12.36 -0.35 -5.92
CA LYS A 84 -11.36 -0.32 -4.85
C LYS A 84 -10.23 -1.33 -5.04
N GLU A 85 -10.53 -2.47 -5.64
CA GLU A 85 -9.55 -3.54 -5.96
C GLU A 85 -9.06 -3.50 -7.41
N SER A 86 -9.43 -2.47 -8.18
CA SER A 86 -9.05 -2.32 -9.58
C SER A 86 -8.19 -1.09 -9.83
N PHE A 87 -8.57 0.06 -9.28
CA PHE A 87 -7.87 1.33 -9.51
C PHE A 87 -7.84 2.17 -8.24
N LEU A 88 -6.76 2.93 -8.09
CA LEU A 88 -6.68 4.02 -7.11
C LEU A 88 -7.12 5.32 -7.80
N THR A 89 -7.91 6.10 -7.08
CA THR A 89 -8.37 7.42 -7.55
C THR A 89 -7.27 8.46 -7.47
N ALA A 90 -7.46 9.61 -8.15
CA ALA A 90 -6.49 10.70 -8.11
C ALA A 90 -6.25 11.21 -6.69
N ARG A 91 -7.33 11.36 -5.89
CA ARG A 91 -7.25 11.74 -4.47
C ARG A 91 -6.57 10.70 -3.57
N GLN A 92 -6.45 9.45 -4.00
CA GLN A 92 -5.73 8.40 -3.27
C GLN A 92 -4.26 8.29 -3.66
N ALA A 93 -3.95 8.42 -4.96
CA ALA A 93 -2.62 8.11 -5.49
C ALA A 93 -1.69 9.31 -5.60
N LEU A 94 -2.21 10.52 -5.86
CA LEU A 94 -1.39 11.71 -6.11
C LEU A 94 -0.96 12.47 -4.83
N PRO A 95 -1.78 12.56 -3.77
CA PRO A 95 -1.39 13.29 -2.57
C PRO A 95 -0.16 12.71 -1.89
N CYS A 96 0.61 13.61 -1.27
CA CYS A 96 1.79 13.30 -0.48
C CYS A 96 1.52 13.63 1.00
N HIS A 97 2.20 12.95 1.91
CA HIS A 97 2.27 13.37 3.31
C HIS A 97 2.81 14.82 3.41
N PRO A 98 2.38 15.62 4.40
CA PRO A 98 2.98 16.94 4.63
C PRO A 98 4.47 16.81 4.94
N VAL A 99 5.30 17.37 4.06
CA VAL A 99 6.76 17.39 4.24
C VAL A 99 7.31 18.81 4.26
N THR A 100 6.57 19.77 3.71
CA THR A 100 6.95 21.19 3.76
C THR A 100 6.21 21.92 4.88
N LEU A 101 6.78 23.03 5.34
CA LEU A 101 6.10 23.93 6.29
C LEU A 101 4.76 24.44 5.75
N LEU A 102 4.65 24.65 4.43
CA LEU A 102 3.41 25.05 3.77
C LEU A 102 2.35 23.94 3.83
N ASP A 103 2.74 22.67 3.71
CA ASP A 103 1.82 21.55 3.81
C ASP A 103 1.22 21.43 5.20
N TYR A 104 2.07 21.49 6.23
CA TYR A 104 1.59 21.51 7.62
C TYR A 104 0.69 22.73 7.87
N ARG A 105 1.05 23.91 7.32
CA ARG A 105 0.21 25.12 7.41
C ARG A 105 -1.17 24.90 6.78
N LYS A 106 -1.25 24.28 5.59
CA LYS A 106 -2.52 23.92 4.94
C LYS A 106 -3.34 22.97 5.81
N LEU A 107 -2.71 21.99 6.47
CA LEU A 107 -3.40 21.07 7.39
C LEU A 107 -4.01 21.78 8.60
N ILE A 108 -3.31 22.77 9.17
CA ILE A 108 -3.82 23.54 10.31
C ILE A 108 -4.99 24.43 9.88
N ILE A 109 -4.88 25.11 8.74
CA ILE A 109 -5.94 26.00 8.22
C ILE A 109 -7.22 25.23 7.87
N ASP A 110 -7.08 23.96 7.46
CA ASP A 110 -8.20 23.06 7.19
C ASP A 110 -8.99 22.66 8.46
N VAL A 111 -8.48 22.93 9.67
CA VAL A 111 -9.21 22.75 10.93
C VAL A 111 -10.28 23.84 11.09
N ALA A 112 -11.49 23.45 11.48
CA ALA A 112 -12.58 24.39 11.69
C ALA A 112 -12.26 25.38 12.82
N GLY A 113 -12.50 26.68 12.61
CA GLY A 113 -12.19 27.73 13.59
C GLY A 113 -10.79 28.36 13.45
N VAL A 114 -9.95 27.84 12.55
CA VAL A 114 -8.65 28.46 12.22
C VAL A 114 -8.79 29.42 11.04
N ARG A 115 -8.42 30.68 11.24
CA ARG A 115 -8.37 31.68 10.17
C ARG A 115 -7.08 31.57 9.37
N ASN A 116 -5.95 31.46 10.06
CA ASN A 116 -4.62 31.32 9.48
C ASN A 116 -3.68 30.61 10.47
N ALA A 117 -2.52 30.16 10.00
CA ALA A 117 -1.49 29.57 10.85
C ALA A 117 -0.11 29.80 10.26
N TRP A 118 0.93 29.72 11.08
CA TRP A 118 2.33 29.77 10.67
C TRP A 118 3.14 28.75 11.46
N ILE A 119 4.17 28.23 10.84
CA ILE A 119 5.04 27.21 11.42
C ILE A 119 6.46 27.69 11.20
N GLU A 120 7.22 27.69 12.28
CA GLU A 120 8.61 28.13 12.31
C GLU A 120 9.48 26.99 12.80
N ILE A 121 10.67 26.83 12.20
CA ILE A 121 11.70 25.91 12.69
C ILE A 121 12.22 26.46 14.01
N SER A 122 12.32 25.61 15.02
CA SER A 122 12.89 25.94 16.31
C SER A 122 14.21 25.20 16.50
N ASP A 123 15.27 25.97 16.77
CA ASP A 123 16.55 25.43 17.24
C ASP A 123 16.54 25.21 18.77
N ASP A 124 15.55 25.78 19.45
CA ASP A 124 15.36 25.63 20.90
C ASP A 124 14.63 24.33 21.19
N ALA A 125 15.13 23.55 22.14
CA ALA A 125 14.39 22.49 22.79
C ALA A 125 13.56 23.06 23.96
N GLU A 126 12.56 22.30 24.43
CA GLU A 126 11.80 22.65 25.63
C GLU A 126 12.71 22.85 26.85
N VAL A 127 13.77 22.06 26.93
CA VAL A 127 14.83 22.12 27.94
C VAL A 127 16.17 22.34 27.25
N PRO A 128 16.96 23.35 27.66
CA PRO A 128 18.29 23.55 27.07
C PRO A 128 19.22 22.38 27.42
N ILE A 129 19.78 21.74 26.39
CA ILE A 129 20.75 20.66 26.51
C ILE A 129 22.12 21.22 26.15
N TYR A 130 23.15 20.89 26.91
CA TYR A 130 24.52 21.37 26.69
C TYR A 130 25.46 20.21 26.34
N LEU A 131 26.41 20.47 25.45
CA LEU A 131 27.52 19.58 25.11
C LEU A 131 28.77 20.02 25.89
N ARG A 132 29.34 19.10 26.66
CA ARG A 132 30.60 19.28 27.39
C ARG A 132 31.65 18.34 26.81
N ALA A 133 32.86 18.84 26.52
CA ALA A 133 33.98 17.98 26.15
C ALA A 133 34.30 17.01 27.31
N ALA A 134 34.51 15.74 26.98
CA ALA A 134 34.83 14.73 27.98
C ALA A 134 36.24 14.96 28.56
N ASP A 135 36.39 14.71 29.87
CA ASP A 135 37.68 14.82 30.54
C ASP A 135 38.63 13.76 29.97
N SER A 136 39.71 14.18 29.31
CA SER A 136 40.61 13.29 28.55
C SER A 136 41.44 12.39 29.49
N SER A 137 40.83 11.33 30.00
CA SER A 137 41.49 10.30 30.81
C SER A 137 41.88 9.10 29.95
N GLY A 138 42.79 9.27 28.98
CA GLY A 138 43.61 8.22 28.36
C GLY A 138 42.96 6.95 27.79
N ASP A 139 41.63 6.82 27.80
CA ASP A 139 40.90 5.60 27.47
C ASP A 139 40.19 5.78 26.12
N ALA A 140 40.56 4.97 25.14
CA ALA A 140 40.13 5.12 23.74
C ALA A 140 38.63 4.81 23.51
N GLN A 141 37.89 4.48 24.57
CA GLN A 141 36.47 4.11 24.52
C GLN A 141 35.51 5.19 25.05
N GLN A 142 36.01 6.33 25.55
CA GLN A 142 35.13 7.42 26.01
C GLN A 142 34.74 8.38 24.87
N PRO A 143 33.49 8.85 24.81
CA PRO A 143 33.05 9.79 23.78
C PRO A 143 33.78 11.13 23.94
N LEU A 144 34.10 11.80 22.83
CA LEU A 144 34.73 13.14 22.87
C LEU A 144 33.86 14.17 23.60
N TYR A 145 32.54 13.99 23.59
CA TYR A 145 31.56 14.89 24.19
C TYR A 145 30.56 14.10 25.05
N VAL A 146 30.05 14.75 26.09
CA VAL A 146 29.01 14.25 26.99
C VAL A 146 27.92 15.30 27.11
N LEU A 147 26.65 14.86 27.18
CA LEU A 147 25.52 15.75 27.39
C LEU A 147 25.41 16.18 28.87
N SER A 148 25.00 17.43 29.08
CA SER A 148 24.92 18.10 30.37
C SER A 148 23.70 19.02 30.39
N GLY A 149 23.02 19.14 31.53
CA GLY A 149 21.88 20.05 31.68
C GLY A 149 22.25 21.47 32.14
N GLU A 150 23.50 21.70 32.56
CA GLU A 150 23.88 22.95 33.24
C GLU A 150 25.11 23.66 32.67
N THR A 151 26.01 22.94 31.99
CA THR A 151 27.33 23.45 31.59
C THR A 151 27.76 22.92 30.23
N GLY A 152 28.37 23.78 29.41
CA GLY A 152 28.86 23.45 28.07
C GLY A 152 28.30 24.38 26.99
N ASP A 153 28.47 23.99 25.74
CA ASP A 153 27.91 24.69 24.58
C ASP A 153 26.47 24.22 24.35
N LEU A 154 25.55 25.15 24.07
CA LEU A 154 24.13 24.82 23.86
C LEU A 154 23.95 23.94 22.61
N LEU A 155 23.41 22.75 22.79
CA LEU A 155 23.00 21.84 21.71
C LEU A 155 21.68 22.33 21.12
N ARG A 156 21.73 22.72 19.84
CA ARG A 156 20.55 23.13 19.06
C ARG A 156 19.98 21.93 18.33
N LEU A 157 18.82 21.45 18.80
CA LEU A 157 18.13 20.33 18.18
C LEU A 157 17.49 20.75 16.85
N LYS A 158 17.47 19.84 15.89
CA LYS A 158 16.84 20.02 14.58
C LYS A 158 15.58 19.15 14.48
N GLY A 159 14.67 19.55 13.60
CA GLY A 159 13.40 18.84 13.38
C GLY A 159 12.32 19.21 14.40
N LEU A 160 12.49 20.30 15.14
CA LEU A 160 11.47 20.81 16.05
C LEU A 160 10.76 22.04 15.46
N TYR A 161 9.46 22.14 15.70
CA TYR A 161 8.62 23.20 15.15
C TYR A 161 7.79 23.93 16.21
N LYS A 162 7.65 25.25 16.04
CA LYS A 162 6.72 26.10 16.80
C LYS A 162 5.56 26.49 15.89
N VAL A 163 4.33 26.35 16.39
CA VAL A 163 3.10 26.60 15.63
C VAL A 163 2.36 27.79 16.20
N PHE A 164 2.08 28.77 15.35
CA PHE A 164 1.32 29.97 15.67
C PHE A 164 -0.02 29.96 14.95
N VAL A 165 -1.11 30.16 15.69
CA VAL A 165 -2.47 30.05 15.17
C VAL A 165 -3.20 31.38 15.29
N GLU A 166 -3.83 31.80 14.19
CA GLU A 166 -4.81 32.88 14.16
C GLU A 166 -6.22 32.28 14.12
N TYR A 167 -6.99 32.47 15.19
CA TYR A 167 -8.35 31.95 15.30
C TYR A 167 -9.39 32.85 14.62
N GLU A 168 -10.50 32.25 14.21
CA GLU A 168 -11.67 32.99 13.73
C GLU A 168 -12.29 33.86 14.84
N PRO A 169 -12.88 35.03 14.51
CA PRO A 169 -13.47 35.93 15.51
C PRO A 169 -14.51 35.25 16.43
N ASP A 170 -15.29 34.32 15.89
CA ASP A 170 -16.32 33.59 16.63
C ASP A 170 -15.72 32.64 17.69
N VAL A 171 -14.55 32.07 17.42
CA VAL A 171 -13.83 31.19 18.37
C VAL A 171 -13.33 32.01 19.54
N ILE A 172 -12.74 33.19 19.25
CA ILE A 172 -12.25 34.13 20.27
C ILE A 172 -13.41 34.65 21.12
N PHE A 173 -14.54 35.00 20.50
CA PHE A 173 -15.73 35.48 21.22
C PHE A 173 -16.31 34.41 22.17
N LYS A 174 -16.34 33.15 21.72
CA LYS A 174 -16.84 32.01 22.50
C LYS A 174 -15.81 31.46 23.50
N LYS A 175 -14.57 31.94 23.50
CA LYS A 175 -13.44 31.43 24.29
C LYS A 175 -13.17 29.94 24.09
N ASN A 176 -13.20 29.50 22.83
CA ASN A 176 -13.04 28.09 22.47
C ASN A 176 -11.63 27.75 21.93
N GLU A 177 -10.63 28.58 22.19
CA GLU A 177 -9.29 28.45 21.64
C GLU A 177 -8.61 27.13 22.07
N GLU A 178 -8.82 26.70 23.32
CA GLU A 178 -8.22 25.46 23.85
C GLU A 178 -8.74 24.21 23.13
N GLU A 179 -10.05 24.13 22.85
CA GLU A 179 -10.65 23.01 22.13
C GLU A 179 -10.09 22.93 20.70
N ILE A 180 -10.01 24.07 20.01
CA ILE A 180 -9.46 24.12 18.65
C ILE A 180 -7.95 23.83 18.65
N ALA A 181 -7.19 24.33 19.64
CA ALA A 181 -5.78 24.01 19.80
C ALA A 181 -5.55 22.50 19.96
N GLN A 182 -6.41 21.81 20.72
CA GLN A 182 -6.36 20.36 20.87
C GLN A 182 -6.65 19.64 19.54
N GLN A 183 -7.66 20.08 18.77
CA GLN A 183 -7.94 19.53 17.44
C GLN A 183 -6.77 19.74 16.46
N ILE A 184 -6.08 20.88 16.54
CA ILE A 184 -4.88 21.16 15.75
C ILE A 184 -3.75 20.20 16.14
N LYS A 185 -3.49 20.02 17.45
CA LYS A 185 -2.50 19.06 17.96
C LYS A 185 -2.78 17.65 17.45
N GLU A 186 -4.02 17.16 17.62
CA GLU A 186 -4.43 15.85 17.12
C GLU A 186 -4.18 15.69 15.61
N ARG A 187 -4.50 16.73 14.83
CA ARG A 187 -4.29 16.73 13.38
C ARG A 187 -2.80 16.74 13.02
N LEU A 188 -1.98 17.50 13.71
CA LEU A 188 -0.53 17.57 13.49
C LEU A 188 0.17 16.28 13.88
N TYR A 189 -0.10 15.72 15.06
CA TYR A 189 0.52 14.48 15.52
C TYR A 189 0.14 13.26 14.67
N ALA A 190 -1.09 13.25 14.11
CA ALA A 190 -1.49 12.23 13.14
C ALA A 190 -0.71 12.31 11.81
N HIS A 191 -0.08 13.45 11.49
CA HIS A 191 0.70 13.68 10.27
C HIS A 191 2.13 14.13 10.56
N ARG A 192 2.67 13.83 11.73
CA ARG A 192 4.06 14.14 12.09
C ARG A 192 5.00 13.30 11.23
N ASN A 193 6.07 13.89 10.69
CA ASN A 193 7.10 13.10 10.02
C ASN A 193 8.00 12.35 11.01
N LEU A 194 8.62 11.28 10.53
CA LEU A 194 9.65 10.53 11.23
C LEU A 194 10.83 11.45 11.60
N GLY A 195 11.24 11.45 12.86
CA GLY A 195 12.36 12.26 13.34
C GLY A 195 12.07 13.76 13.52
N GLU A 196 10.80 14.18 13.44
CA GLU A 196 10.36 15.56 13.65
C GLU A 196 9.37 15.69 14.82
N ASP A 197 9.24 16.84 15.47
CA ASP A 197 8.22 17.05 16.51
C ASP A 197 7.75 18.51 16.65
N PHE A 198 6.61 18.70 17.32
CA PHE A 198 6.02 20.02 17.58
C PHE A 198 6.17 20.38 19.06
N ILE A 199 6.85 21.50 19.34
CA ILE A 199 7.10 22.00 20.69
C ILE A 199 5.82 22.62 21.28
N SER A 200 5.18 23.50 20.51
CA SER A 200 4.04 24.27 21.01
C SER A 200 3.07 24.67 19.90
N VAL A 201 1.80 24.79 20.29
CA VAL A 201 0.73 25.38 19.49
C VAL A 201 0.22 26.57 20.28
N THR A 202 0.58 27.78 19.86
CA THR A 202 0.28 29.03 20.57
C THR A 202 -0.66 29.92 19.74
N SER A 203 -1.52 30.67 20.43
CA SER A 203 -2.29 31.72 19.75
C SER A 203 -1.39 32.90 19.45
N ILE A 204 -1.61 33.57 18.33
CA ILE A 204 -0.93 34.83 18.04
C ILE A 204 -1.42 35.93 18.97
N GLU A 205 -0.47 36.61 19.60
CA GLU A 205 -0.72 37.87 20.28
C GLU A 205 -0.83 39.02 19.27
N TYR A 206 -1.85 39.87 19.43
CA TYR A 206 -2.05 41.02 18.57
C TYR A 206 -1.51 42.29 19.21
N GLU A 207 -0.70 43.06 18.47
CA GLU A 207 -0.38 44.44 18.81
C GLU A 207 -1.38 45.37 18.09
N TYR A 208 -2.24 46.02 18.87
CA TYR A 208 -3.25 46.92 18.32
C TYR A 208 -2.66 48.29 18.01
N PHE A 209 -2.81 48.75 16.77
CA PHE A 209 -2.44 50.11 16.37
C PHE A 209 -3.66 50.93 15.98
N LYS A 210 -3.59 52.22 16.29
CA LYS A 210 -4.62 53.20 15.96
C LYS A 210 -4.17 54.02 14.76
N MET A 211 -5.12 54.49 13.97
CA MET A 211 -4.82 55.30 12.79
C MET A 211 -5.63 56.59 12.79
N GLU A 212 -4.98 57.71 12.47
CA GLU A 212 -5.64 58.98 12.17
C GLU A 212 -5.46 59.33 10.70
N ALA A 213 -6.57 59.50 9.98
CA ALA A 213 -6.55 59.84 8.57
C ALA A 213 -7.54 60.96 8.20
N GLU A 214 -7.14 61.81 7.26
CA GLU A 214 -8.00 62.81 6.62
C GLU A 214 -8.03 62.54 5.11
N ILE A 215 -9.20 62.18 4.59
CA ILE A 215 -9.36 61.64 3.23
C ILE A 215 -10.32 62.51 2.43
N GLN A 216 -9.89 62.92 1.23
CA GLN A 216 -10.72 63.64 0.27
C GLN A 216 -11.49 62.64 -0.60
N VAL A 217 -12.81 62.81 -0.71
CA VAL A 217 -13.72 61.92 -1.46
C VAL A 217 -14.52 62.68 -2.52
N SER A 218 -15.04 61.96 -3.51
CA SER A 218 -15.92 62.51 -4.55
C SER A 218 -17.30 62.89 -4.02
N GLU A 219 -17.99 63.73 -4.78
CA GLU A 219 -19.32 64.21 -4.42
C GLU A 219 -20.35 63.07 -4.60
N GLY A 220 -21.18 62.83 -3.57
CA GLY A 220 -22.23 61.80 -3.60
C GLY A 220 -21.85 60.41 -3.07
N THR A 221 -20.61 60.19 -2.62
CA THR A 221 -20.21 58.88 -2.09
C THR A 221 -20.62 58.67 -0.62
N ASP A 222 -21.03 57.44 -0.30
CA ASP A 222 -21.34 56.99 1.06
C ASP A 222 -20.04 56.90 1.88
N ILE A 223 -19.90 57.80 2.86
CA ILE A 223 -18.67 57.97 3.64
C ILE A 223 -18.51 56.79 4.61
N GLU A 224 -19.60 56.28 5.16
CA GLU A 224 -19.60 55.11 6.03
C GLU A 224 -19.14 53.85 5.29
N LYS A 225 -19.59 53.67 4.04
CA LYS A 225 -19.15 52.57 3.17
C LYS A 225 -17.67 52.68 2.83
N ILE A 226 -17.17 53.87 2.50
CA ILE A 226 -15.73 54.09 2.25
C ILE A 226 -14.93 53.77 3.51
N ASN A 227 -15.35 54.25 4.68
CA ASN A 227 -14.63 54.00 5.93
C ASN A 227 -14.56 52.49 6.25
N ALA A 228 -15.69 51.79 6.15
CA ALA A 228 -15.72 50.33 6.32
C ALA A 228 -14.81 49.61 5.31
N ARG A 229 -14.72 50.08 4.05
CA ARG A 229 -13.83 49.52 3.04
C ARG A 229 -12.35 49.82 3.32
N ILE A 230 -12.01 50.99 3.87
CA ILE A 230 -10.66 51.32 4.31
C ILE A 230 -10.24 50.36 5.43
N PHE A 231 -11.08 50.20 6.45
CA PHE A 231 -10.83 49.24 7.53
C PHE A 231 -10.65 47.83 6.98
N GLU A 232 -11.50 47.37 6.05
CA GLU A 232 -11.37 46.06 5.41
C GLU A 232 -10.06 45.89 4.65
N VAL A 233 -9.68 46.85 3.80
CA VAL A 233 -8.47 46.74 2.98
C VAL A 233 -7.21 46.72 3.85
N ILE A 234 -7.15 47.56 4.89
CA ILE A 234 -6.03 47.56 5.85
C ILE A 234 -6.02 46.26 6.64
N TYR A 235 -7.18 45.80 7.11
CA TYR A 235 -7.31 44.57 7.87
C TYR A 235 -6.87 43.34 7.06
N ASN A 236 -7.35 43.20 5.82
CA ASN A 236 -6.99 42.11 4.92
C ASN A 236 -5.54 42.20 4.43
N PHE A 237 -4.92 43.37 4.47
CA PHE A 237 -3.52 43.51 4.10
C PHE A 237 -2.59 42.87 5.15
N PHE A 238 -2.87 43.11 6.44
CA PHE A 238 -2.13 42.51 7.56
C PHE A 238 -2.56 41.08 7.87
N SER A 239 -3.84 40.74 7.66
CA SER A 239 -4.38 39.37 7.81
C SER A 239 -5.14 38.94 6.54
N PRO A 240 -4.42 38.53 5.48
CA PRO A 240 -5.04 38.08 4.24
C PRO A 240 -5.96 36.88 4.47
N PRO A 241 -7.20 36.89 3.95
CA PRO A 241 -8.07 35.73 4.04
C PRO A 241 -7.52 34.59 3.17
N VAL A 242 -7.52 33.36 3.70
CA VAL A 242 -7.18 32.15 2.94
C VAL A 242 -8.44 31.60 2.29
N THR A 243 -8.41 31.42 0.98
CA THR A 243 -9.58 30.98 0.20
C THR A 243 -9.51 29.47 -0.06
N PHE A 244 -10.65 28.79 0.15
CA PHE A 244 -10.83 27.40 -0.27
C PHE A 244 -11.48 27.34 -1.66
N TYR A 245 -10.88 26.56 -2.55
CA TYR A 245 -11.37 26.34 -3.91
C TYR A 245 -11.99 24.94 -4.06
N THR A 246 -13.02 24.86 -4.91
CA THR A 246 -13.55 23.57 -5.39
C THR A 246 -12.63 22.99 -6.47
N LEU A 247 -12.75 21.69 -6.74
CA LEU A 247 -12.01 21.03 -7.82
C LEU A 247 -12.26 21.73 -9.18
N ASP A 248 -13.51 22.01 -9.53
CA ASP A 248 -13.88 22.66 -10.78
C ASP A 248 -13.30 24.08 -10.92
N GLN A 249 -13.20 24.82 -9.81
CA GLN A 249 -12.57 26.14 -9.81
C GLN A 249 -11.07 26.07 -10.06
N MET A 250 -10.38 25.07 -9.48
CA MET A 250 -8.95 24.86 -9.71
C MET A 250 -8.67 24.47 -11.16
N ILE A 251 -9.49 23.58 -11.72
CA ILE A 251 -9.42 23.19 -13.14
C ILE A 251 -9.69 24.41 -14.05
N ALA A 252 -10.71 25.21 -13.74
CA ALA A 252 -11.03 26.42 -14.50
C ALA A 252 -9.93 27.50 -14.44
N LYS A 253 -9.12 27.51 -13.36
CA LYS A 253 -7.92 28.35 -13.23
C LYS A 253 -6.74 27.85 -14.07
N GLY A 254 -6.82 26.65 -14.64
CA GLY A 254 -5.79 26.07 -15.51
C GLY A 254 -4.82 25.13 -14.81
N TYR A 255 -5.05 24.75 -13.55
CA TYR A 255 -4.22 23.78 -12.85
C TYR A 255 -4.46 22.36 -13.38
N SER A 256 -3.38 21.60 -13.51
CA SER A 256 -3.40 20.16 -13.79
C SER A 256 -3.81 19.36 -12.54
N ALA A 257 -4.22 18.10 -12.74
CA ALA A 257 -4.57 17.22 -11.62
C ALA A 257 -3.39 17.03 -10.64
N GLU A 258 -2.17 16.90 -11.16
CA GLU A 258 -0.95 16.74 -10.35
C GLU A 258 -0.72 17.94 -9.43
N GLU A 259 -0.88 19.17 -9.95
CA GLU A 259 -0.72 20.40 -9.16
C GLU A 259 -1.84 20.56 -8.13
N ILE A 260 -3.08 20.18 -8.47
CA ILE A 260 -4.24 20.30 -7.56
C ILE A 260 -4.10 19.38 -6.35
N PHE A 261 -3.67 18.14 -6.58
CA PHE A 261 -3.53 17.13 -5.54
C PHE A 261 -2.14 17.13 -4.88
N GLN A 262 -1.29 18.10 -5.21
CA GLN A 262 0.02 18.24 -4.58
C GLN A 262 -0.10 18.61 -3.10
N GLY A 263 0.63 17.87 -2.27
CA GLY A 263 0.64 18.06 -0.81
C GLY A 263 -0.46 17.24 -0.11
N PRO A 264 -0.88 17.66 1.10
CA PRO A 264 -1.70 16.84 1.97
C PRO A 264 -3.18 16.87 1.58
N VAL A 265 -3.89 15.78 1.90
CA VAL A 265 -5.34 15.68 1.68
C VAL A 265 -6.12 16.56 2.65
N LEU A 266 -6.75 17.61 2.12
CA LEU A 266 -7.59 18.55 2.87
C LEU A 266 -9.08 18.14 2.87
N ARG A 267 -9.79 18.48 3.95
CA ARG A 267 -11.21 18.18 4.16
C ARG A 267 -12.13 19.22 3.52
N HIS A 268 -11.73 20.48 3.40
CA HIS A 268 -12.65 21.58 3.05
C HIS A 268 -12.41 22.24 1.69
N GLY A 269 -11.73 21.55 0.77
CA GLY A 269 -11.42 22.03 -0.58
C GLY A 269 -9.92 22.06 -0.83
N PHE A 270 -9.46 22.92 -1.74
CA PHE A 270 -8.06 23.10 -2.08
C PHE A 270 -7.59 24.51 -1.69
N ILE A 271 -6.33 24.61 -1.25
CA ILE A 271 -5.67 25.87 -0.91
C ILE A 271 -4.48 26.06 -1.85
N GLU A 272 -4.44 27.21 -2.52
CA GLU A 272 -3.37 27.57 -3.45
C GLU A 272 -2.09 27.95 -2.68
N SER A 273 -0.97 27.31 -3.03
CA SER A 273 0.31 27.56 -2.34
C SER A 273 0.79 29.01 -2.52
N GLU A 274 0.65 29.58 -3.73
CA GLU A 274 1.10 30.95 -4.02
C GLU A 274 0.32 32.03 -3.24
N GLU A 275 -0.98 31.83 -3.02
CA GLU A 275 -1.78 32.72 -2.18
C GLU A 275 -1.34 32.63 -0.71
N LEU A 276 -0.98 31.43 -0.26
CA LEU A 276 -0.55 31.18 1.10
C LEU A 276 0.84 31.75 1.40
N GLU A 277 1.77 31.67 0.45
CA GLU A 277 3.09 32.29 0.52
C GLU A 277 2.98 33.81 0.63
N LYS A 278 2.05 34.46 -0.09
CA LYS A 278 1.80 35.91 0.02
C LYS A 278 1.23 36.33 1.39
N SER A 279 0.78 35.37 2.20
CA SER A 279 0.26 35.58 3.56
C SER A 279 1.33 35.32 4.63
N GLU A 280 2.55 35.82 4.46
CA GLU A 280 3.59 35.74 5.49
C GLU A 280 3.17 36.47 6.79
N LYS A 281 3.66 35.96 7.93
CA LYS A 281 3.36 36.47 9.28
C LYS A 281 3.85 37.92 9.44
N TYR A 282 5.02 38.20 8.89
CA TYR A 282 5.65 39.51 8.92
C TYR A 282 5.92 39.96 7.49
N LYS A 283 5.28 41.05 7.09
CA LYS A 283 5.58 41.73 5.83
C LYS A 283 6.51 42.90 6.10
N ASP A 284 7.45 43.17 5.20
CA ASP A 284 8.13 44.45 5.17
C ASP A 284 7.16 45.49 4.59
N VAL A 285 6.45 46.17 5.50
CA VAL A 285 5.41 47.14 5.15
C VAL A 285 5.96 48.54 5.37
N HIS A 286 5.76 49.41 4.39
CA HIS A 286 5.93 50.85 4.55
C HIS A 286 4.58 51.56 4.59
N LEU A 287 4.54 52.74 5.22
CA LEU A 287 3.32 53.56 5.30
C LEU A 287 2.80 53.93 3.89
N SER A 288 3.68 54.03 2.90
CA SER A 288 3.34 54.25 1.49
C SER A 288 2.47 53.14 0.88
N ASP A 289 2.62 51.90 1.34
CA ASP A 289 1.84 50.76 0.85
C ASP A 289 0.39 50.88 1.33
N ILE A 290 0.19 51.26 2.59
CA ILE A 290 -1.12 51.57 3.17
C ILE A 290 -1.77 52.75 2.42
N MET A 291 -1.01 53.80 2.11
CA MET A 291 -1.52 54.93 1.32
C MET A 291 -1.95 54.50 -0.09
N ARG A 292 -1.20 53.60 -0.73
CA ARG A 292 -1.54 53.07 -2.06
C ARG A 292 -2.83 52.26 -2.02
N LEU A 293 -3.01 51.44 -0.99
CA LEU A 293 -4.20 50.63 -0.77
C LEU A 293 -5.46 51.49 -0.56
N ILE A 294 -5.35 52.53 0.29
CA ILE A 294 -6.46 53.47 0.52
C ILE A 294 -6.79 54.26 -0.75
N SER A 295 -5.78 54.70 -1.51
CA SER A 295 -5.98 55.46 -2.74
C SER A 295 -6.61 54.64 -3.87
N GLY A 296 -6.51 53.30 -3.82
CA GLY A 296 -7.13 52.39 -4.78
C GLY A 296 -8.63 52.16 -4.56
N ILE A 297 -9.22 52.71 -3.49
CA ILE A 297 -10.65 52.55 -3.19
C ILE A 297 -11.48 53.52 -4.04
N GLU A 298 -12.45 52.98 -4.78
CA GLU A 298 -13.37 53.78 -5.59
C GLU A 298 -14.09 54.85 -4.75
N GLY A 299 -13.95 56.11 -5.14
CA GLY A 299 -14.49 57.28 -4.41
C GLY A 299 -13.47 58.05 -3.57
N VAL A 300 -12.25 57.53 -3.37
CA VAL A 300 -11.14 58.26 -2.74
C VAL A 300 -10.39 59.08 -3.80
N ILE A 301 -10.21 60.38 -3.56
CA ILE A 301 -9.52 61.31 -4.47
C ILE A 301 -8.09 61.59 -4.00
N ALA A 302 -7.91 61.83 -2.69
CA ALA A 302 -6.59 62.13 -2.13
C ALA A 302 -6.55 61.86 -0.63
N ILE A 303 -5.39 61.46 -0.11
CA ILE A 303 -5.11 61.36 1.33
C ILE A 303 -4.41 62.65 1.75
N LYS A 304 -5.03 63.45 2.62
CA LYS A 304 -4.47 64.74 3.09
C LYS A 304 -3.55 64.57 4.30
N LYS A 305 -3.92 63.66 5.20
CA LYS A 305 -3.14 63.32 6.39
C LYS A 305 -3.30 61.84 6.68
N LEU A 306 -2.20 61.17 7.02
CA LEU A 306 -2.19 59.82 7.56
C LEU A 306 -1.11 59.79 8.65
N ALA A 307 -1.50 59.48 9.88
CA ALA A 307 -0.60 59.40 11.01
C ALA A 307 -0.94 58.21 11.91
N LEU A 308 0.10 57.63 12.50
CA LEU A 308 -0.02 56.68 13.61
C LEU A 308 0.28 57.45 14.90
N PRO A 309 -0.51 57.27 15.97
CA PRO A 309 -0.32 58.03 17.20
C PRO A 309 0.86 57.50 18.00
N ARG A 310 2.07 57.98 17.67
CA ARG A 310 3.23 58.09 18.58
C ARG A 310 3.75 59.54 18.55
N GLU A 311 4.27 60.02 19.67
CA GLU A 311 4.79 61.39 19.80
C GLU A 311 6.21 61.49 19.20
N SER A 312 6.33 61.72 17.90
CA SER A 312 7.61 62.00 17.24
C SER A 312 7.44 62.92 16.02
N GLN A 313 8.54 63.53 15.55
CA GLN A 313 8.57 64.54 14.50
C GLN A 313 8.46 63.96 13.07
N SER A 314 8.51 62.64 12.87
CA SER A 314 8.45 61.99 11.55
C SER A 314 7.65 60.67 11.55
N ALA A 315 6.47 60.69 10.93
CA ALA A 315 5.54 59.55 10.91
C ALA A 315 6.07 58.28 10.20
N PHE A 316 7.12 58.38 9.38
CA PHE A 316 7.67 57.24 8.62
C PHE A 316 8.68 56.41 9.42
N SER A 317 9.56 57.04 10.20
CA SER A 317 10.54 56.34 11.06
C SER A 317 9.83 55.61 12.19
N ASP A 318 8.81 56.26 12.77
CA ASP A 318 8.06 55.69 13.89
C ASP A 318 7.31 54.41 13.51
N PHE A 319 6.86 54.29 12.25
CA PHE A 319 6.18 53.10 11.76
C PHE A 319 7.14 51.93 11.56
N THR A 320 8.33 52.17 11.01
CA THR A 320 9.34 51.12 10.84
C THR A 320 9.88 50.63 12.18
N ASP A 321 10.10 51.55 13.13
CA ASP A 321 10.57 51.19 14.47
C ASP A 321 9.50 50.41 15.24
N TRP A 322 8.22 50.83 15.15
CA TRP A 322 7.10 50.08 15.72
C TRP A 322 6.93 48.70 15.08
N LEU A 323 7.02 48.59 13.76
CA LEU A 323 6.87 47.31 13.08
C LEU A 323 8.03 46.36 13.45
N THR A 324 9.23 46.89 13.67
CA THR A 324 10.39 46.10 14.14
C THR A 324 10.14 45.59 15.56
N ASP A 325 9.65 46.45 16.47
CA ASP A 325 9.28 46.07 17.84
C ASP A 325 8.18 44.99 17.88
N VAL A 326 7.18 45.07 16.99
CA VAL A 326 6.13 44.04 16.83
C VAL A 326 6.72 42.69 16.38
N LYS A 327 7.68 42.72 15.44
CA LYS A 327 8.37 41.51 14.96
C LYS A 327 9.24 40.89 16.06
N ASP A 328 9.99 41.71 16.80
CA ASP A 328 10.89 41.25 17.86
C ASP A 328 10.13 40.56 19.00
N HIS A 329 8.92 41.04 19.32
CA HIS A 329 8.04 40.43 20.34
C HIS A 329 7.11 39.34 19.79
N GLN A 330 7.29 38.94 18.52
CA GLN A 330 6.49 37.92 17.83
C GLN A 330 4.97 38.18 17.78
N ARG A 331 4.55 39.45 17.73
CA ARG A 331 3.13 39.84 17.68
C ARG A 331 2.67 40.10 16.25
N ALA A 332 1.37 39.98 16.00
CA ALA A 332 0.77 40.39 14.72
C ALA A 332 0.14 41.78 14.83
N PRO A 333 0.39 42.68 13.86
CA PRO A 333 -0.23 44.01 13.85
C PRO A 333 -1.72 43.92 13.53
N ARG A 334 -2.55 44.59 14.34
CA ARG A 334 -4.02 44.63 14.13
C ARG A 334 -4.56 46.04 14.25
N LEU A 335 -5.39 46.44 13.28
CA LEU A 335 -6.04 47.76 13.31
C LEU A 335 -7.11 47.81 14.41
N ASP A 336 -6.99 48.77 15.33
CA ASP A 336 -8.00 49.09 16.32
C ASP A 336 -9.10 49.94 15.70
N THR A 337 -10.20 49.30 15.29
CA THR A 337 -11.34 49.98 14.64
C THR A 337 -12.12 50.88 15.58
N ASP A 338 -12.02 50.68 16.89
CA ASP A 338 -12.80 51.43 17.89
C ASP A 338 -12.14 52.78 18.20
N ASN A 339 -10.81 52.80 18.20
CA ASN A 339 -10.05 54.01 18.51
C ASN A 339 -9.42 54.70 17.28
N SER A 340 -9.55 54.14 16.08
CA SER A 340 -9.10 54.79 14.85
C SER A 340 -10.06 55.87 14.38
N ARG A 341 -9.53 57.02 13.93
CA ARG A 341 -10.32 58.19 13.53
C ARG A 341 -10.04 58.56 12.08
N ILE A 342 -11.05 58.39 11.22
CA ILE A 342 -10.99 58.81 9.82
C ILE A 342 -12.00 59.94 9.60
N SER A 343 -11.51 61.07 9.08
CA SER A 343 -12.31 62.24 8.73
C SER A 343 -12.32 62.45 7.22
N PHE A 344 -13.43 62.96 6.69
CA PHE A 344 -13.64 63.05 5.26
C PHE A 344 -13.89 64.48 4.79
N ILE A 345 -13.30 64.83 3.63
CA ILE A 345 -13.49 66.10 2.94
C ILE A 345 -14.14 65.84 1.58
N ARG A 346 -15.34 66.36 1.35
CA ARG A 346 -15.99 66.26 0.03
C ARG A 346 -15.42 67.30 -0.93
N SER A 347 -15.14 66.91 -2.16
CA SER A 347 -14.70 67.84 -3.20
C SER A 347 -15.83 68.80 -3.58
N GLY A 348 -15.78 70.02 -3.04
CA GLY A 348 -16.78 71.07 -3.24
C GLY A 348 -17.15 71.85 -1.97
N ASP A 349 -16.91 71.29 -0.79
CA ASP A 349 -17.31 71.88 0.49
C ASP A 349 -16.23 72.83 1.05
N ARG A 350 -16.41 74.15 0.86
CA ARG A 350 -15.58 75.15 1.56
C ARG A 350 -16.11 75.53 2.95
N HIS A 351 -17.39 75.30 3.28
CA HIS A 351 -17.96 75.69 4.59
C HIS A 351 -19.19 74.86 5.01
N ARG A 352 -19.03 73.59 5.38
CA ARG A 352 -20.06 72.81 6.10
C ARG A 352 -19.59 72.41 7.51
N ASN A 353 -20.54 72.34 8.44
CA ASN A 353 -20.35 72.06 9.87
C ASN A 353 -19.49 70.79 10.11
N ASN A 354 -18.65 70.81 11.16
CA ASN A 354 -17.74 69.71 11.52
C ASN A 354 -18.44 68.35 11.78
N LEU A 355 -19.75 68.34 12.06
CA LEU A 355 -20.53 67.14 12.35
C LEU A 355 -20.86 66.28 11.11
N GLU A 356 -20.91 66.85 9.89
CA GLU A 356 -21.14 66.10 8.64
C GLU A 356 -19.87 65.45 8.07
N LYS A 357 -18.71 65.69 8.70
CA LYS A 357 -17.39 65.17 8.26
C LYS A 357 -17.00 63.85 8.93
N GLN A 358 -17.74 63.43 9.96
CA GLN A 358 -17.46 62.22 10.72
C GLN A 358 -18.49 61.12 10.37
N PRO A 359 -18.04 59.92 9.99
CA PRO A 359 -18.93 58.80 9.70
C PRO A 359 -19.59 58.29 10.99
N ASN A 360 -20.82 57.78 10.89
CA ASN A 360 -21.47 57.11 12.02
C ASN A 360 -20.73 55.79 12.39
N PRO A 361 -20.16 55.67 13.61
CA PRO A 361 -19.37 54.50 14.00
C PRO A 361 -20.15 53.17 13.98
N GLU A 362 -21.43 53.18 14.37
CA GLU A 362 -22.25 51.95 14.42
C GLU A 362 -22.53 51.41 13.02
N ARG A 363 -22.81 52.31 12.07
CA ARG A 363 -23.05 51.95 10.66
C ARG A 363 -21.77 51.46 9.99
N VAL A 364 -20.62 52.08 10.29
CA VAL A 364 -19.31 51.63 9.80
C VAL A 364 -19.00 50.23 10.32
N LYS A 365 -19.21 49.96 11.62
CA LYS A 365 -19.02 48.62 12.21
C LYS A 365 -19.89 47.58 11.53
N ALA A 366 -21.19 47.87 11.35
CA ALA A 366 -22.10 46.94 10.69
C ALA A 366 -21.68 46.63 9.24
N LEU A 367 -21.26 47.64 8.47
CA LEU A 367 -20.77 47.45 7.10
C LEU A 367 -19.43 46.69 7.06
N PHE A 368 -18.52 46.96 8.01
CA PHE A 368 -17.26 46.26 8.13
C PHE A 368 -17.46 44.78 8.50
N SER A 369 -18.32 44.48 9.48
CA SER A 369 -18.71 43.10 9.80
C SER A 369 -19.35 42.38 8.61
N PHE A 370 -20.19 43.08 7.84
CA PHE A 370 -20.75 42.54 6.60
C PHE A 370 -19.67 42.20 5.57
N PHE A 371 -18.72 43.10 5.32
CA PHE A 371 -17.60 42.84 4.41
C PHE A 371 -16.70 41.69 4.88
N GLN A 372 -16.46 41.59 6.19
CA GLN A 372 -15.76 40.43 6.75
C GLN A 372 -16.54 39.12 6.50
N SER A 373 -17.85 39.11 6.77
CA SER A 373 -18.72 37.93 6.53
C SER A 373 -18.72 37.45 5.08
N ALA A 374 -18.57 38.35 4.11
CA ALA A 374 -18.50 38.01 2.69
C ALA A 374 -17.15 37.41 2.26
N ASN A 375 -16.05 37.79 2.94
CA ASN A 375 -14.71 37.23 2.73
C ASN A 375 -14.55 35.85 3.38
N PHE A 376 -15.37 35.53 4.39
CA PHE A 376 -15.50 34.18 4.93
C PHE A 376 -16.36 33.33 3.98
N ARG A 377 -15.85 33.01 2.78
CA ARG A 377 -16.42 31.90 2.02
C ARG A 377 -16.32 30.65 2.90
N ALA A 378 -17.49 30.15 3.31
CA ALA A 378 -17.60 28.98 4.16
C ALA A 378 -16.75 27.84 3.58
N ARG A 379 -15.88 27.26 4.42
CA ARG A 379 -15.21 25.98 4.16
C ARG A 379 -16.12 25.07 3.35
N LEU A 380 -15.66 24.58 2.20
CA LEU A 380 -16.53 23.92 1.22
C LEU A 380 -16.92 22.53 1.74
N GLN A 381 -18.12 22.43 2.32
CA GLN A 381 -18.72 21.16 2.72
C GLN A 381 -19.54 20.57 1.57
N GLY A 382 -19.38 19.27 1.31
CA GLY A 382 -20.14 18.55 0.28
C GLY A 382 -19.70 18.78 -1.18
N ALA A 383 -18.68 19.60 -1.46
CA ALA A 383 -18.15 19.76 -2.81
C ALA A 383 -17.42 18.49 -3.30
N GLY A 384 -17.53 18.20 -4.60
CA GLY A 384 -16.76 17.16 -5.28
C GLY A 384 -15.26 17.38 -5.09
N LYS A 385 -14.58 16.35 -4.60
CA LYS A 385 -13.23 16.43 -4.01
C LYS A 385 -12.21 15.53 -4.69
N ASP A 386 -12.67 14.79 -5.67
CA ASP A 386 -11.92 13.81 -6.44
C ASP A 386 -12.41 13.87 -7.89
N LEU A 387 -11.57 13.43 -8.80
CA LEU A 387 -11.97 13.32 -10.20
C LEU A 387 -13.00 12.19 -10.32
N PRO A 388 -14.12 12.42 -11.03
CA PRO A 388 -15.12 11.38 -11.21
C PRO A 388 -14.51 10.21 -12.00
N VAL A 389 -14.69 8.99 -11.49
CA VAL A 389 -14.37 7.78 -12.26
C VAL A 389 -15.32 7.74 -13.46
N PRO A 390 -14.83 7.63 -14.70
CA PRO A 390 -15.69 7.56 -15.88
C PRO A 390 -16.72 6.44 -15.73
N ALA A 391 -18.00 6.77 -15.88
CA ALA A 391 -19.05 5.76 -15.95
C ALA A 391 -19.14 5.22 -17.37
N GLY A 392 -19.02 3.90 -17.51
CA GLY A 392 -19.34 3.19 -18.75
C GLY A 392 -20.74 2.57 -18.70
N GLU A 393 -21.15 2.00 -19.83
CA GLU A 393 -22.31 1.13 -19.93
C GLU A 393 -21.86 -0.33 -19.87
N PHE A 394 -22.60 -1.17 -19.15
CA PHE A 394 -22.31 -2.61 -19.13
C PHE A 394 -22.60 -3.21 -20.50
N MET A 395 -21.55 -3.74 -21.14
CA MET A 395 -21.65 -4.47 -22.40
C MET A 395 -21.55 -5.97 -22.12
N ASP A 396 -22.60 -6.72 -22.41
CA ASP A 396 -22.56 -8.19 -22.33
C ASP A 396 -21.79 -8.78 -23.52
N VAL A 397 -20.47 -8.67 -23.45
CA VAL A 397 -19.56 -9.17 -24.50
C VAL A 397 -19.37 -10.68 -24.44
N ARG A 398 -19.81 -11.35 -23.37
CA ARG A 398 -19.56 -12.78 -23.14
C ARG A 398 -20.41 -13.68 -24.04
N ASP A 399 -21.62 -13.23 -24.35
CA ASP A 399 -22.59 -14.01 -25.13
C ASP A 399 -22.03 -14.41 -26.50
N TYR A 400 -22.07 -15.70 -26.82
CA TYR A 400 -21.50 -16.23 -28.05
C TYR A 400 -22.60 -16.85 -28.92
N TYR A 401 -22.74 -16.34 -30.14
CA TYR A 401 -23.63 -16.91 -31.14
C TYR A 401 -22.87 -17.89 -32.04
N PRO A 402 -23.25 -19.19 -32.07
CA PRO A 402 -22.52 -20.19 -32.85
C PRO A 402 -22.56 -19.94 -34.36
N VAL A 403 -21.39 -19.98 -35.00
CA VAL A 403 -21.17 -19.95 -36.46
C VAL A 403 -21.96 -21.05 -37.16
N GLN A 404 -22.10 -22.21 -36.52
CA GLN A 404 -22.86 -23.34 -37.05
C GLN A 404 -24.34 -23.01 -37.34
N LYS A 405 -24.92 -22.03 -36.65
CA LYS A 405 -26.30 -21.58 -36.88
C LYS A 405 -26.43 -20.59 -38.04
N SER A 406 -25.33 -19.95 -38.43
CA SER A 406 -25.30 -19.01 -39.55
C SER A 406 -25.12 -19.72 -40.90
N LEU A 407 -24.58 -20.95 -40.87
CA LEU A 407 -24.39 -21.75 -42.08
C LEU A 407 -25.73 -22.12 -42.76
N PRO A 408 -25.74 -22.25 -44.11
CA PRO A 408 -26.94 -22.63 -44.84
C PRO A 408 -27.58 -23.94 -44.34
N ALA A 409 -28.91 -24.00 -44.32
CA ALA A 409 -29.66 -25.17 -43.82
C ALA A 409 -29.29 -26.50 -44.52
N VAL A 410 -28.74 -26.46 -45.74
CA VAL A 410 -28.32 -27.65 -46.48
C VAL A 410 -27.22 -28.46 -45.76
N TYR A 411 -26.41 -27.81 -44.92
CA TYR A 411 -25.38 -28.46 -44.10
C TYR A 411 -25.98 -29.32 -42.97
N GLY A 412 -27.24 -29.13 -42.60
CA GLY A 412 -27.94 -29.95 -41.60
C GLY A 412 -27.45 -29.75 -40.16
N LEU A 413 -26.81 -28.61 -39.84
CA LEU A 413 -26.21 -28.37 -38.53
C LEU A 413 -27.21 -27.89 -37.47
N ALA A 414 -28.42 -27.46 -37.86
CA ALA A 414 -29.46 -27.01 -36.94
C ALA A 414 -30.25 -28.16 -36.28
N GLU A 415 -30.16 -29.38 -36.83
CA GLU A 415 -30.93 -30.54 -36.38
C GLU A 415 -30.19 -31.29 -35.25
N THR A 416 -30.98 -31.89 -34.35
CA THR A 416 -30.51 -32.80 -33.29
C THR A 416 -30.63 -34.24 -33.79
N TYR A 417 -29.53 -34.99 -33.78
CA TYR A 417 -29.47 -36.36 -34.31
C TYR A 417 -29.27 -37.42 -33.22
N LEU A 418 -28.75 -37.03 -32.05
CA LEU A 418 -28.43 -37.93 -30.95
C LEU A 418 -29.32 -37.63 -29.74
N HIS A 419 -29.55 -38.64 -28.91
CA HIS A 419 -30.14 -38.40 -27.60
C HIS A 419 -29.07 -37.88 -26.63
N PRO A 420 -29.46 -37.14 -25.58
CA PRO A 420 -28.54 -36.75 -24.51
C PRO A 420 -27.83 -37.97 -23.90
N PRO A 421 -26.59 -37.80 -23.38
CA PRO A 421 -25.85 -38.89 -22.76
C PRO A 421 -26.63 -39.52 -21.60
N LEU A 422 -26.65 -40.85 -21.54
CA LEU A 422 -27.38 -41.59 -20.50
C LEU A 422 -26.77 -41.33 -19.11
N THR A 423 -27.61 -40.98 -18.14
CA THR A 423 -27.28 -40.97 -16.71
C THR A 423 -27.94 -42.15 -15.99
N ALA A 424 -27.49 -42.47 -14.77
CA ALA A 424 -28.16 -43.47 -13.93
C ALA A 424 -29.66 -43.14 -13.73
N SER A 425 -30.00 -41.86 -13.58
CA SER A 425 -31.39 -41.40 -13.50
C SER A 425 -32.17 -41.62 -14.80
N THR A 426 -31.52 -41.42 -15.96
CA THR A 426 -32.13 -41.66 -17.28
C THR A 426 -32.41 -43.15 -17.49
N ILE A 427 -31.48 -44.02 -17.10
CA ILE A 427 -31.66 -45.49 -17.17
C ILE A 427 -32.77 -45.93 -16.22
N LYS A 428 -32.79 -45.41 -14.99
CA LYS A 428 -33.86 -45.69 -14.02
C LYS A 428 -35.23 -45.21 -14.51
N SER A 429 -35.29 -44.03 -15.13
CA SER A 429 -36.51 -43.53 -15.76
C SER A 429 -36.98 -44.44 -16.91
N ALA A 430 -36.06 -44.94 -17.72
CA ALA A 430 -36.38 -45.91 -18.77
C ALA A 430 -36.88 -47.23 -18.16
N ALA A 431 -36.32 -47.68 -17.03
CA ALA A 431 -36.78 -48.86 -16.31
C ALA A 431 -38.22 -48.70 -15.80
N PHE A 432 -38.55 -47.54 -15.22
CA PHE A 432 -39.91 -47.21 -14.81
C PHE A 432 -40.87 -47.13 -16.00
N GLU A 433 -40.45 -46.56 -17.13
CA GLU A 433 -41.26 -46.51 -18.34
C GLU A 433 -41.57 -47.92 -18.91
N LEU A 434 -40.61 -48.84 -18.82
CA LEU A 434 -40.81 -50.25 -19.20
C LEU A 434 -41.76 -50.96 -18.25
N LEU A 435 -41.68 -50.70 -16.94
CA LEU A 435 -42.64 -51.22 -15.96
C LEU A 435 -44.04 -50.63 -16.21
N ASP A 436 -44.16 -49.32 -16.45
CA ASP A 436 -45.44 -48.69 -16.75
C ASP A 436 -46.08 -49.32 -17.99
N ALA A 437 -45.29 -49.67 -19.00
CA ALA A 437 -45.75 -50.37 -20.20
C ALA A 437 -46.16 -51.84 -19.93
N GLN A 438 -45.52 -52.53 -18.99
CA GLN A 438 -45.77 -53.95 -18.71
C GLN A 438 -46.90 -54.19 -17.70
N ILE A 439 -46.95 -53.39 -16.63
CA ILE A 439 -47.86 -53.60 -15.48
C ILE A 439 -48.78 -52.41 -15.19
N GLY A 440 -48.53 -51.24 -15.80
CA GLY A 440 -49.32 -50.03 -15.61
C GLY A 440 -49.00 -49.22 -14.35
N LEU A 441 -49.43 -47.95 -14.35
CA LEU A 441 -49.05 -46.92 -13.37
C LEU A 441 -49.36 -47.28 -11.90
N THR A 442 -50.57 -47.80 -11.62
CA THR A 442 -51.01 -48.11 -10.26
C THR A 442 -50.24 -49.27 -9.62
N LEU A 443 -49.95 -50.33 -10.38
CA LEU A 443 -49.10 -51.42 -9.89
C LEU A 443 -47.63 -50.97 -9.76
N ARG A 444 -47.13 -50.14 -10.69
CA ARG A 444 -45.80 -49.55 -10.58
C ARG A 444 -45.66 -48.64 -9.35
N GLU A 445 -46.67 -47.85 -8.99
CA GLU A 445 -46.70 -47.05 -7.74
C GLU A 445 -46.62 -47.92 -6.49
N LEU A 446 -47.36 -49.02 -6.48
CA LEU A 446 -47.31 -49.97 -5.38
C LEU A 446 -45.91 -50.61 -5.24
N LEU A 447 -45.30 -51.04 -6.35
CA LEU A 447 -43.95 -51.61 -6.34
C LEU A 447 -42.88 -50.60 -5.95
N SER A 448 -43.05 -49.33 -6.33
CA SER A 448 -42.11 -48.27 -5.92
C SER A 448 -42.22 -47.91 -4.44
N LEU A 449 -43.42 -47.93 -3.84
CA LEU A 449 -43.59 -47.82 -2.39
C LEU A 449 -43.00 -49.01 -1.62
N LEU A 450 -43.13 -50.22 -2.18
CA LEU A 450 -42.49 -51.42 -1.63
C LEU A 450 -40.95 -51.29 -1.61
N LEU A 451 -40.35 -50.81 -2.70
CA LEU A 451 -38.90 -50.56 -2.78
C LEU A 451 -38.41 -49.46 -1.82
N ILE A 452 -39.25 -48.46 -1.51
CA ILE A 452 -38.89 -47.40 -0.54
C ILE A 452 -38.84 -47.95 0.89
N GLU A 453 -39.76 -48.83 1.25
CA GLU A 453 -39.81 -49.43 2.60
C GLU A 453 -38.81 -50.58 2.77
N LYS A 454 -38.45 -51.24 1.66
CA LYS A 454 -37.47 -52.33 1.60
C LYS A 454 -36.39 -52.07 0.52
N PRO A 455 -35.48 -51.12 0.75
CA PRO A 455 -34.47 -50.77 -0.26
C PRO A 455 -33.40 -51.85 -0.47
N ASN A 456 -33.21 -52.79 0.48
CA ASN A 456 -32.15 -53.81 0.45
C ASN A 456 -32.69 -55.24 0.23
N ASP A 457 -33.90 -55.39 -0.31
CA ASP A 457 -34.49 -56.70 -0.59
C ASP A 457 -34.11 -57.16 -2.01
N ASP A 458 -33.00 -57.91 -2.11
CA ASP A 458 -32.43 -58.38 -3.38
C ASP A 458 -33.44 -59.23 -4.18
N THR A 459 -34.28 -60.01 -3.47
CA THR A 459 -35.29 -60.87 -4.12
C THR A 459 -36.41 -60.05 -4.76
N LEU A 460 -36.88 -59.01 -4.07
CA LEU A 460 -37.84 -58.07 -4.61
C LEU A 460 -37.26 -57.29 -5.80
N LEU A 461 -35.99 -56.87 -5.72
CA LEU A 461 -35.30 -56.13 -6.78
C LEU A 461 -35.15 -56.99 -8.04
N GLU A 462 -34.79 -58.26 -7.91
CA GLU A 462 -34.70 -59.21 -9.02
C GLU A 462 -36.07 -59.44 -9.69
N GLN A 463 -37.12 -59.63 -8.91
CA GLN A 463 -38.48 -59.82 -9.42
C GLN A 463 -38.98 -58.57 -10.16
N ILE A 464 -38.74 -57.38 -9.62
CA ILE A 464 -39.09 -56.11 -10.28
C ILE A 464 -38.26 -55.89 -11.55
N ASN A 465 -36.98 -56.24 -11.54
CA ASN A 465 -36.15 -56.15 -12.74
C ASN A 465 -36.63 -57.11 -13.83
N HIS A 466 -37.03 -58.33 -13.46
CA HIS A 466 -37.58 -59.30 -14.41
C HIS A 466 -38.85 -58.76 -15.10
N LEU A 467 -39.71 -58.05 -14.35
CA LEU A 467 -40.91 -57.39 -14.89
C LEU A 467 -40.62 -56.28 -15.91
N THR A 468 -39.40 -55.77 -16.02
CA THR A 468 -39.05 -54.81 -17.07
C THR A 468 -39.01 -55.45 -18.46
N ASN A 469 -38.83 -56.78 -18.56
CA ASN A 469 -38.70 -57.50 -19.83
C ASN A 469 -40.04 -57.61 -20.57
N LEU A 470 -40.17 -56.85 -21.66
CA LEU A 470 -41.40 -56.79 -22.47
C LEU A 470 -41.74 -58.09 -23.22
N ASN A 471 -40.86 -59.10 -23.22
CA ASN A 471 -41.10 -60.39 -23.88
C ASN A 471 -41.84 -61.41 -23.00
N LEU A 472 -42.12 -61.08 -21.73
CA LEU A 472 -42.85 -61.97 -20.83
C LEU A 472 -44.30 -62.15 -21.28
N THR A 473 -44.79 -63.38 -21.17
CA THR A 473 -46.21 -63.68 -21.36
C THR A 473 -47.03 -63.11 -20.20
N VAL A 474 -48.31 -62.85 -20.44
CA VAL A 474 -49.24 -62.35 -19.41
C VAL A 474 -49.28 -63.27 -18.19
N GLU A 475 -49.20 -64.58 -18.41
CA GLU A 475 -49.21 -65.61 -17.36
C GLU A 475 -47.94 -65.55 -16.48
N GLU A 476 -46.79 -65.23 -17.07
CA GLU A 476 -45.52 -65.06 -16.34
C GLU A 476 -45.51 -63.76 -15.52
N VAL A 477 -46.01 -62.66 -16.09
CA VAL A 477 -46.14 -61.37 -15.39
C VAL A 477 -47.06 -61.52 -14.17
N ASP A 478 -48.23 -62.13 -14.36
CA ASP A 478 -49.20 -62.39 -13.29
C ASP A 478 -48.60 -63.29 -12.20
N ALA A 479 -47.81 -64.31 -12.57
CA ALA A 479 -47.14 -65.19 -11.62
C ALA A 479 -46.13 -64.45 -10.74
N ILE A 480 -45.34 -63.53 -11.33
CA ILE A 480 -44.35 -62.73 -10.59
C ILE A 480 -45.06 -61.75 -9.65
N LEU A 481 -46.09 -61.05 -10.13
CA LEU A 481 -46.87 -60.12 -9.31
C LEU A 481 -47.58 -60.86 -8.16
N GLN A 482 -48.08 -62.06 -8.39
CA GLN A 482 -48.65 -62.91 -7.34
C GLN A 482 -47.60 -63.38 -6.33
N GLN A 483 -46.38 -63.72 -6.77
CA GLN A 483 -45.28 -64.04 -5.85
C GLN A 483 -44.92 -62.85 -4.96
N ILE A 484 -44.79 -61.65 -5.53
CA ILE A 484 -44.54 -60.41 -4.76
C ILE A 484 -45.68 -60.16 -3.76
N ALA A 485 -46.93 -60.37 -4.18
CA ALA A 485 -48.12 -60.12 -3.36
C ALA A 485 -48.36 -61.16 -2.25
N THR A 486 -47.92 -62.40 -2.44
CA THR A 486 -48.12 -63.52 -1.48
C THR A 486 -46.97 -63.73 -0.52
N ASP A 487 -45.86 -63.01 -0.72
CA ASP A 487 -44.77 -62.95 0.24
C ASP A 487 -45.28 -62.40 1.59
N LYS A 488 -45.02 -63.17 2.65
CA LYS A 488 -45.43 -62.86 4.03
C LYS A 488 -44.87 -61.53 4.52
N GLU A 489 -43.72 -61.11 4.00
CA GLU A 489 -43.10 -59.85 4.40
C GLU A 489 -43.61 -58.63 3.63
N ASN A 490 -44.12 -58.82 2.41
CA ASN A 490 -44.66 -57.74 1.57
C ASN A 490 -46.15 -57.50 1.83
N ALA A 491 -46.88 -58.55 2.24
CA ALA A 491 -48.31 -58.51 2.52
C ALA A 491 -48.77 -57.36 3.47
N PRO A 492 -48.06 -57.02 4.57
CA PRO A 492 -48.45 -55.91 5.45
C PRO A 492 -48.32 -54.53 4.78
N ILE A 493 -47.30 -54.36 3.95
CA ILE A 493 -47.01 -53.10 3.25
C ILE A 493 -48.03 -52.89 2.12
N ILE A 494 -48.30 -53.95 1.34
CA ILE A 494 -49.34 -53.95 0.30
C ILE A 494 -50.71 -53.67 0.92
N THR A 495 -51.04 -54.32 2.03
CA THR A 495 -52.29 -54.08 2.78
C THR A 495 -52.47 -52.62 3.19
N ARG A 496 -51.38 -51.92 3.54
CA ARG A 496 -51.41 -50.51 3.96
C ARG A 496 -51.59 -49.53 2.80
N TYR A 497 -50.92 -49.76 1.68
CA TYR A 497 -50.86 -48.80 0.55
C TYR A 497 -51.86 -49.10 -0.57
N LEU A 498 -52.20 -50.37 -0.82
CA LEU A 498 -53.13 -50.77 -1.90
C LEU A 498 -54.49 -50.07 -1.82
N PRO A 499 -55.16 -49.91 -0.65
CA PRO A 499 -56.45 -49.23 -0.59
C PRO A 499 -56.39 -47.73 -0.93
N GLN A 500 -55.20 -47.13 -0.87
CA GLN A 500 -54.98 -45.71 -1.13
C GLN A 500 -54.71 -45.41 -2.61
N LEU A 501 -54.23 -46.41 -3.36
CA LEU A 501 -53.80 -46.27 -4.77
C LEU A 501 -54.88 -46.67 -5.78
N VAL A 502 -56.00 -47.23 -5.33
CA VAL A 502 -57.02 -47.84 -6.18
C VAL A 502 -58.35 -47.10 -6.02
N PRO A 503 -59.17 -46.94 -7.08
CA PRO A 503 -60.48 -46.27 -6.98
C PRO A 503 -61.36 -46.80 -5.84
N ALA A 504 -62.18 -45.91 -5.25
CA ALA A 504 -63.01 -46.20 -4.07
C ALA A 504 -63.89 -47.46 -4.20
N GLU A 505 -64.28 -47.81 -5.43
CA GLU A 505 -65.07 -49.00 -5.77
C GLU A 505 -64.31 -50.32 -5.54
N ILE A 506 -63.01 -50.33 -5.81
CA ILE A 506 -62.15 -51.51 -5.63
C ILE A 506 -61.56 -51.51 -4.22
N ALA A 507 -61.28 -50.35 -3.63
CA ALA A 507 -60.80 -50.24 -2.24
C ALA A 507 -61.77 -50.83 -1.19
N ALA A 508 -63.05 -51.02 -1.55
CA ALA A 508 -64.07 -51.64 -0.70
C ALA A 508 -64.04 -53.19 -0.69
N LEU A 509 -63.28 -53.83 -1.59
CA LEU A 509 -63.15 -55.29 -1.66
C LEU A 509 -62.12 -55.81 -0.63
N PRO A 510 -62.20 -57.08 -0.19
CA PRO A 510 -61.12 -57.72 0.56
C PRO A 510 -59.78 -57.63 -0.19
N ILE A 511 -58.67 -57.41 0.52
CA ILE A 511 -57.33 -57.18 -0.07
C ILE A 511 -56.93 -58.21 -1.15
N PRO A 512 -57.19 -59.53 -1.01
CA PRO A 512 -56.90 -60.49 -2.07
C PRO A 512 -57.69 -60.24 -3.37
N GLU A 513 -58.93 -59.76 -3.25
CA GLU A 513 -59.81 -59.41 -4.38
C GLU A 513 -59.42 -58.07 -5.00
N GLN A 514 -58.85 -57.13 -4.23
CA GLN A 514 -58.30 -55.86 -4.76
C GLN A 514 -57.15 -56.09 -5.73
N MET A 515 -56.19 -56.96 -5.36
CA MET A 515 -55.06 -57.31 -6.22
C MET A 515 -55.54 -58.04 -7.48
N THR A 516 -56.50 -58.95 -7.33
CA THR A 516 -57.09 -59.68 -8.46
C THR A 516 -57.86 -58.75 -9.41
N ALA A 517 -58.55 -57.73 -8.87
CA ALA A 517 -59.24 -56.71 -9.64
C ALA A 517 -58.27 -55.78 -10.39
N LEU A 518 -57.15 -55.38 -9.76
CA LEU A 518 -56.09 -54.62 -10.42
C LEU A 518 -55.46 -55.38 -11.59
N LEU A 519 -55.06 -56.65 -11.37
CA LEU A 519 -54.54 -57.53 -12.42
C LEU A 519 -55.54 -57.69 -13.58
N ALA A 520 -56.84 -57.70 -13.29
CA ALA A 520 -57.89 -57.74 -14.31
C ALA A 520 -58.12 -56.39 -15.03
N GLN A 521 -57.93 -55.26 -14.35
CA GLN A 521 -58.16 -53.90 -14.86
C GLN A 521 -57.00 -53.40 -15.74
N HIS A 522 -55.76 -53.80 -15.43
CA HIS A 522 -54.56 -53.51 -16.22
C HIS A 522 -54.55 -54.12 -17.63
N ARG A 523 -55.51 -55.02 -17.94
CA ARG A 523 -55.73 -55.59 -19.29
C ARG A 523 -56.12 -54.59 -20.39
N ARG A 524 -56.29 -53.28 -20.11
CA ARG A 524 -57.00 -52.36 -21.04
C ARG A 524 -56.39 -51.00 -21.35
N ILE A 525 -55.25 -50.60 -20.76
CA ILE A 525 -54.64 -49.30 -21.06
C ILE A 525 -53.16 -49.51 -21.43
N PRO A 526 -52.82 -49.61 -22.73
CA PRO A 526 -51.42 -49.69 -23.13
C PRO A 526 -50.74 -48.34 -22.87
N VAL A 527 -49.82 -48.31 -21.90
CA VAL A 527 -48.85 -47.21 -21.79
C VAL A 527 -47.76 -47.51 -22.81
N ALA A 528 -47.63 -46.68 -23.83
CA ALA A 528 -46.63 -46.89 -24.88
C ALA A 528 -45.23 -46.58 -24.32
N SER A 529 -44.35 -47.58 -24.27
CA SER A 529 -42.92 -47.36 -23.97
C SER A 529 -42.21 -46.69 -25.15
N SER A 530 -41.37 -45.70 -24.85
CA SER A 530 -40.53 -45.00 -25.81
C SER A 530 -39.55 -45.95 -26.49
N ARG A 531 -39.18 -45.60 -27.72
CA ARG A 531 -38.12 -46.30 -28.45
C ARG A 531 -36.80 -46.28 -27.67
N MET A 532 -36.50 -45.16 -27.02
CA MET A 532 -35.32 -44.96 -26.17
C MET A 532 -35.27 -45.99 -25.03
N ALA A 533 -36.36 -46.17 -24.28
CA ALA A 533 -36.38 -47.12 -23.17
C ALA A 533 -36.13 -48.58 -23.61
N ARG A 534 -36.71 -48.98 -24.76
CA ARG A 534 -36.47 -50.32 -25.34
C ARG A 534 -35.03 -50.51 -25.80
N GLU A 535 -34.44 -49.47 -26.39
CA GLU A 535 -33.05 -49.53 -26.83
C GLU A 535 -32.07 -49.58 -25.64
N ILE A 536 -32.33 -48.82 -24.57
CA ILE A 536 -31.55 -48.87 -23.32
C ILE A 536 -31.59 -50.29 -22.75
N GLN A 537 -32.78 -50.89 -22.61
CA GLN A 537 -32.91 -52.25 -22.09
C GLN A 537 -32.14 -53.28 -22.93
N GLN A 538 -32.22 -53.18 -24.26
CA GLN A 538 -31.47 -54.08 -25.13
C GLN A 538 -29.96 -53.92 -24.99
N VAL A 539 -29.46 -52.69 -24.76
CA VAL A 539 -28.04 -52.44 -24.55
C VAL A 539 -27.59 -52.95 -23.18
N VAL A 540 -28.38 -52.71 -22.12
CA VAL A 540 -28.08 -53.22 -20.77
C VAL A 540 -28.01 -54.75 -20.79
N ASN A 541 -28.99 -55.43 -21.39
CA ASN A 541 -29.02 -56.89 -21.52
C ASN A 541 -27.84 -57.48 -22.32
N GLN A 542 -27.14 -56.67 -23.13
CA GLN A 542 -25.95 -57.10 -23.88
C GLN A 542 -24.66 -56.99 -23.05
N ILE A 543 -24.65 -56.14 -22.03
CA ILE A 543 -23.45 -55.81 -21.25
C ILE A 543 -23.49 -56.54 -19.91
N THR A 544 -24.65 -56.56 -19.24
CA THR A 544 -24.80 -57.06 -17.88
C THR A 544 -26.13 -57.79 -17.70
N ASN A 545 -26.18 -58.70 -16.71
CA ASN A 545 -27.44 -59.26 -16.20
C ASN A 545 -27.96 -58.47 -14.99
N SER A 546 -27.37 -57.30 -14.71
CA SER A 546 -27.64 -56.47 -13.55
C SER A 546 -29.00 -55.76 -13.68
N SER A 547 -29.54 -55.30 -12.55
CA SER A 547 -30.82 -54.58 -12.53
C SER A 547 -30.73 -53.21 -13.17
N LEU A 548 -31.71 -52.85 -14.00
CA LEU A 548 -31.85 -51.50 -14.56
C LEU A 548 -32.03 -50.41 -13.48
N PHE A 549 -32.39 -50.80 -12.25
CA PHE A 549 -32.59 -49.89 -11.12
C PHE A 549 -31.32 -49.62 -10.30
N ASP A 550 -30.33 -50.50 -10.38
CA ASP A 550 -29.12 -50.46 -9.55
C ASP A 550 -27.89 -50.94 -10.34
N LEU A 551 -27.42 -50.09 -11.25
CA LEU A 551 -26.22 -50.32 -12.04
C LEU A 551 -25.03 -49.60 -11.38
N PRO A 552 -23.88 -50.29 -11.17
CA PRO A 552 -22.62 -49.64 -10.81
C PRO A 552 -22.22 -48.56 -11.82
N GLU A 553 -21.51 -47.52 -11.38
CA GLU A 553 -21.07 -46.43 -12.28
C GLU A 553 -20.25 -46.91 -13.48
N GLU A 554 -19.39 -47.92 -13.30
CA GLU A 554 -18.61 -48.52 -14.39
C GLU A 554 -19.51 -49.15 -15.46
N GLU A 555 -20.60 -49.82 -15.05
CA GLU A 555 -21.58 -50.43 -15.96
C GLU A 555 -22.42 -49.35 -16.67
N VAL A 556 -22.81 -48.28 -15.96
CA VAL A 556 -23.51 -47.13 -16.55
C VAL A 556 -22.69 -46.50 -17.68
N GLN A 557 -21.36 -46.37 -17.49
CA GLN A 557 -20.47 -45.84 -18.52
C GLN A 557 -20.40 -46.77 -19.75
N GLN A 558 -20.29 -48.09 -19.55
CA GLN A 558 -20.31 -49.05 -20.65
C GLN A 558 -21.65 -49.03 -21.43
N VAL A 559 -22.77 -48.96 -20.72
CA VAL A 559 -24.12 -48.84 -21.31
C VAL A 559 -24.25 -47.55 -22.12
N ARG A 560 -23.76 -46.42 -21.59
CA ARG A 560 -23.72 -45.14 -22.29
C ARG A 560 -22.94 -45.24 -23.61
N ASP A 561 -21.74 -45.82 -23.58
CA ASP A 561 -20.86 -45.92 -24.75
C ASP A 561 -21.44 -46.84 -25.84
N MET A 562 -21.99 -48.00 -25.45
CA MET A 562 -22.65 -48.92 -26.37
C MET A 562 -23.95 -48.35 -26.94
N TYR A 563 -24.77 -47.68 -26.12
CA TYR A 563 -25.99 -47.01 -26.58
C TYR A 563 -25.67 -45.93 -27.61
N ARG A 564 -24.61 -45.16 -27.38
CA ARG A 564 -24.11 -44.17 -28.34
C ARG A 564 -23.61 -44.79 -29.64
N LEU A 565 -22.80 -45.85 -29.57
CA LEU A 565 -22.35 -46.59 -30.76
C LEU A 565 -23.55 -47.07 -31.58
N ARG A 566 -24.59 -47.54 -30.91
CA ARG A 566 -25.82 -47.99 -31.55
C ARG A 566 -26.58 -46.86 -32.23
N GLN A 567 -26.72 -45.70 -31.59
CA GLN A 567 -27.29 -44.51 -32.24
C GLN A 567 -26.51 -44.15 -33.50
N LEU A 568 -25.18 -44.07 -33.42
CA LEU A 568 -24.32 -43.73 -34.55
C LEU A 568 -24.46 -44.72 -35.72
N GLN A 569 -24.69 -46.01 -35.45
CA GLN A 569 -24.92 -47.03 -36.48
C GLN A 569 -26.28 -46.89 -37.16
N GLN A 570 -27.28 -46.34 -36.49
CA GLN A 570 -28.64 -46.15 -37.03
C GLN A 570 -28.76 -44.86 -37.85
N LEU A 571 -27.77 -43.97 -37.80
CA LEU A 571 -27.79 -42.69 -38.52
C LEU A 571 -27.55 -42.87 -40.02
N GLU A 572 -28.33 -42.13 -40.81
CA GLU A 572 -28.14 -42.00 -42.25
C GLU A 572 -26.74 -41.42 -42.57
N PRO A 573 -26.13 -41.76 -43.72
CA PRO A 573 -24.80 -41.26 -44.09
C PRO A 573 -24.68 -39.73 -44.00
N ARG A 574 -25.74 -39.00 -44.38
CA ARG A 574 -25.78 -37.53 -44.31
C ARG A 574 -25.75 -37.01 -42.88
N GLN A 575 -26.44 -37.66 -41.95
CA GLN A 575 -26.49 -37.27 -40.54
C GLN A 575 -25.11 -37.50 -39.88
N ARG A 576 -24.43 -38.59 -40.23
CA ARG A 576 -23.05 -38.86 -39.78
C ARG A 576 -22.06 -37.81 -40.26
N LEU A 577 -22.16 -37.37 -41.52
CA LEU A 577 -21.33 -36.29 -42.05
C LEU A 577 -21.64 -34.94 -41.38
N ALA A 578 -22.90 -34.65 -41.06
CA ALA A 578 -23.27 -33.45 -40.32
C ALA A 578 -22.65 -33.43 -38.90
N LEU A 579 -22.68 -34.56 -38.19
CA LEU A 579 -22.02 -34.70 -36.88
C LEU A 579 -20.48 -34.56 -36.98
N GLN A 580 -19.87 -35.10 -38.03
CA GLN A 580 -18.44 -34.93 -38.28
C GLN A 580 -18.07 -33.46 -38.53
N LEU A 581 -18.85 -32.76 -39.37
CA LEU A 581 -18.65 -31.33 -39.63
C LEU A 581 -18.87 -30.50 -38.36
N ARG A 582 -19.88 -30.82 -37.56
CA ARG A 582 -20.12 -30.19 -36.26
C ARG A 582 -18.89 -30.32 -35.35
N GLY A 583 -18.37 -31.53 -35.19
CA GLY A 583 -17.15 -31.76 -34.40
C GLY A 583 -15.93 -31.00 -34.94
N TYR A 584 -15.78 -30.89 -36.26
CA TYR A 584 -14.72 -30.09 -36.88
C TYR A 584 -14.85 -28.59 -36.55
N LEU A 585 -16.06 -28.03 -36.62
CA LEU A 585 -16.31 -26.61 -36.39
C LEU A 585 -16.19 -26.20 -34.91
N MET A 586 -16.53 -27.11 -33.98
CA MET A 586 -16.47 -26.86 -32.54
C MET A 586 -15.11 -26.35 -32.05
N VAL A 587 -14.00 -26.82 -32.64
CA VAL A 587 -12.64 -26.37 -32.26
C VAL A 587 -12.46 -24.88 -32.51
N PHE A 588 -12.94 -24.38 -33.66
CA PHE A 588 -12.83 -22.97 -34.02
C PHE A 588 -13.81 -22.11 -33.23
N GLU A 589 -15.03 -22.61 -33.00
CA GLU A 589 -16.03 -21.91 -32.17
C GLU A 589 -15.55 -21.77 -30.73
N GLN A 590 -14.89 -22.79 -30.17
CA GLN A 590 -14.34 -22.73 -28.81
C GLN A 590 -13.30 -21.61 -28.68
N ILE A 591 -12.43 -21.42 -29.68
CA ILE A 591 -11.43 -20.33 -29.69
C ILE A 591 -12.12 -18.95 -29.67
N LEU A 592 -13.17 -18.77 -30.47
CA LEU A 592 -13.93 -17.51 -30.53
C LEU A 592 -14.68 -17.26 -29.22
N ALA A 593 -15.31 -18.29 -28.66
CA ALA A 593 -16.02 -18.20 -27.40
C ALA A 593 -15.05 -17.89 -26.24
N ASP A 594 -13.90 -18.56 -26.16
CA ASP A 594 -12.90 -18.32 -25.13
C ASP A 594 -12.32 -16.90 -25.22
N TYR A 595 -12.18 -16.35 -26.43
CA TYR A 595 -11.80 -14.94 -26.61
C TYR A 595 -12.83 -13.99 -25.97
N LEU A 596 -14.13 -14.20 -26.23
CA LEU A 596 -15.19 -13.38 -25.63
C LEU A 596 -15.26 -13.57 -24.10
N GLY A 597 -15.02 -14.80 -23.61
CA GLY A 597 -14.87 -15.09 -22.20
C GLY A 597 -13.71 -14.30 -21.57
N GLN A 598 -12.57 -14.22 -22.27
CA GLN A 598 -11.42 -13.42 -21.84
C GLN A 598 -11.73 -11.93 -21.85
N LEU A 599 -12.39 -11.43 -22.91
CA LEU A 599 -12.78 -10.02 -23.07
C LEU A 599 -13.73 -9.56 -21.95
N ALA A 600 -14.70 -10.41 -21.59
CA ALA A 600 -15.65 -10.16 -20.50
C ALA A 600 -14.99 -10.04 -19.12
N GLU A 601 -13.78 -10.58 -18.96
CA GLU A 601 -13.09 -10.73 -17.68
C GLU A 601 -11.87 -9.79 -17.55
N ILE A 602 -11.69 -8.85 -18.50
CA ILE A 602 -10.60 -7.86 -18.48
C ILE A 602 -10.54 -7.07 -17.17
N ARG A 603 -11.69 -6.67 -16.62
CA ARG A 603 -11.73 -5.98 -15.31
C ARG A 603 -11.08 -6.83 -14.21
N ASN A 604 -11.42 -8.12 -14.16
CA ASN A 604 -10.94 -9.02 -13.13
C ASN A 604 -9.44 -9.31 -13.33
N LEU A 605 -8.97 -9.41 -14.58
CA LEU A 605 -7.54 -9.52 -14.91
C LEU A 605 -6.72 -8.31 -14.46
N LEU A 606 -7.25 -7.11 -14.69
CA LEU A 606 -6.62 -5.84 -14.30
C LEU A 606 -6.92 -5.44 -12.85
N SER A 607 -7.49 -6.34 -12.05
CA SER A 607 -7.67 -6.14 -10.62
C SER A 607 -6.48 -6.66 -9.82
N PHE A 608 -6.28 -6.14 -8.62
CA PHE A 608 -5.41 -6.69 -7.58
C PHE A 608 -6.22 -7.43 -6.51
N SER A 609 -7.33 -8.08 -6.91
CA SER A 609 -8.09 -8.94 -6.01
C SER A 609 -7.34 -10.24 -5.67
N ALA A 610 -7.41 -10.66 -4.41
CA ALA A 610 -6.85 -11.93 -3.92
C ALA A 610 -7.70 -13.16 -4.31
N ASN A 611 -8.95 -12.93 -4.73
CA ASN A 611 -9.90 -14.00 -5.04
C ASN A 611 -9.77 -14.54 -6.48
N LEU A 612 -8.98 -13.89 -7.33
CA LEU A 612 -8.74 -14.34 -8.70
C LEU A 612 -7.87 -15.60 -8.66
N LYS A 613 -8.37 -16.71 -9.21
CA LYS A 613 -7.67 -18.01 -9.23
C LYS A 613 -7.27 -18.49 -10.63
N GLN A 614 -7.56 -17.68 -11.66
CA GLN A 614 -7.28 -17.98 -13.06
C GLN A 614 -6.96 -16.71 -13.84
N THR A 615 -6.22 -16.82 -14.94
CA THR A 615 -5.99 -15.72 -15.90
C THR A 615 -6.47 -16.02 -17.32
N TYR A 616 -6.94 -17.24 -17.57
CA TYR A 616 -7.73 -17.58 -18.73
C TYR A 616 -9.17 -17.88 -18.32
N PHE A 617 -10.12 -17.45 -19.16
CA PHE A 617 -11.54 -17.60 -18.89
C PHE A 617 -12.23 -18.38 -20.03
N PRO A 618 -11.92 -19.67 -20.17
CA PRO A 618 -12.60 -20.48 -21.17
C PRO A 618 -14.09 -20.59 -20.81
N GLN A 619 -14.95 -20.65 -21.82
CA GLN A 619 -16.38 -20.77 -21.62
C GLN A 619 -16.97 -21.93 -22.41
N THR A 620 -18.01 -22.55 -21.86
CA THR A 620 -18.68 -23.66 -22.53
C THR A 620 -19.56 -23.12 -23.66
N LEU A 621 -19.50 -23.75 -24.84
CA LEU A 621 -20.38 -23.42 -25.95
C LEU A 621 -21.83 -23.81 -25.63
N ALA A 622 -22.73 -22.83 -25.65
CA ALA A 622 -24.15 -23.04 -25.41
C ALA A 622 -24.96 -23.07 -26.71
N GLY A 623 -26.09 -23.78 -26.69
CA GLY A 623 -27.07 -23.74 -27.78
C GLY A 623 -26.69 -24.49 -29.06
N LEU A 624 -25.69 -25.37 -29.01
CA LEU A 624 -25.31 -26.28 -30.10
C LEU A 624 -26.04 -27.65 -29.97
N PRO A 625 -26.71 -28.15 -31.01
CA PRO A 625 -27.32 -29.49 -30.99
C PRO A 625 -26.27 -30.59 -30.85
N ASP A 626 -26.59 -31.66 -30.12
CA ASP A 626 -25.72 -32.84 -29.89
C ASP A 626 -24.33 -32.53 -29.30
N TYR A 627 -24.10 -31.33 -28.74
CA TYR A 627 -22.79 -30.89 -28.28
C TYR A 627 -22.16 -31.85 -27.25
N GLU A 628 -22.89 -32.17 -26.18
CA GLU A 628 -22.42 -33.10 -25.14
C GLU A 628 -22.13 -34.49 -25.72
N ALA A 629 -22.96 -34.91 -26.68
CA ALA A 629 -22.88 -36.19 -27.36
C ALA A 629 -21.75 -36.27 -28.39
N LEU A 630 -20.91 -35.24 -28.54
CA LEU A 630 -19.70 -35.26 -29.38
C LEU A 630 -18.41 -35.42 -28.57
N PHE A 631 -18.43 -35.17 -27.26
CA PHE A 631 -17.29 -35.44 -26.39
C PHE A 631 -17.24 -36.92 -26.02
N LEU A 632 -16.05 -37.51 -25.85
CA LEU A 632 -15.92 -38.87 -25.29
C LEU A 632 -16.44 -38.90 -23.85
N ASP A 633 -16.05 -37.91 -23.05
CA ASP A 633 -16.51 -37.68 -21.69
C ASP A 633 -16.71 -36.18 -21.48
N TYR A 634 -17.97 -35.74 -21.57
CA TYR A 634 -18.31 -34.33 -21.45
C TYR A 634 -18.16 -33.80 -20.02
N ALA A 635 -18.48 -34.63 -19.01
CA ALA A 635 -18.36 -34.25 -17.61
C ALA A 635 -16.89 -33.99 -17.25
N LYS A 636 -15.99 -34.89 -17.69
CA LYS A 636 -14.55 -34.70 -17.53
C LYS A 636 -14.02 -33.50 -18.30
N PHE A 637 -14.53 -33.25 -19.50
CA PHE A 637 -14.17 -32.03 -20.25
C PHE A 637 -14.57 -30.77 -19.48
N GLN A 638 -15.79 -30.69 -18.95
CA GLN A 638 -16.25 -29.54 -18.15
C GLN A 638 -15.38 -29.32 -16.89
N GLU A 639 -15.06 -30.40 -16.17
CA GLU A 639 -14.20 -30.32 -14.98
C GLU A 639 -12.78 -29.84 -15.32
N GLN A 640 -12.25 -30.26 -16.47
CA GLN A 640 -10.87 -30.00 -16.88
C GLN A 640 -10.72 -28.80 -17.81
N GLN A 641 -11.81 -28.16 -18.24
CA GLN A 641 -11.77 -27.10 -19.27
C GLN A 641 -10.76 -26.00 -18.93
N LEU A 642 -10.78 -25.51 -17.69
CA LEU A 642 -9.80 -24.54 -17.21
C LEU A 642 -8.38 -25.11 -17.21
N ARG A 643 -8.19 -26.34 -16.71
CA ARG A 643 -6.86 -26.98 -16.64
C ARG A 643 -6.24 -27.24 -18.02
N LEU A 644 -7.08 -27.42 -19.04
CA LEU A 644 -6.66 -27.55 -20.44
C LEU A 644 -6.16 -26.21 -21.00
N ALA A 645 -6.78 -25.09 -20.61
CA ALA A 645 -6.39 -23.75 -21.02
C ALA A 645 -5.23 -23.17 -20.20
N GLU A 646 -5.17 -23.50 -18.91
CA GLU A 646 -4.25 -22.91 -17.93
C GLU A 646 -3.75 -23.95 -16.93
N THR A 647 -2.43 -24.16 -16.91
CA THR A 647 -1.76 -24.88 -15.82
C THR A 647 -1.48 -23.93 -14.64
N GLU A 648 -1.27 -24.46 -13.44
CA GLU A 648 -0.94 -23.64 -12.26
C GLU A 648 0.31 -22.76 -12.49
N GLU A 649 1.34 -23.29 -13.14
CA GLU A 649 2.55 -22.53 -13.49
C GLU A 649 2.25 -21.37 -14.45
N THR A 650 1.38 -21.61 -15.43
CA THR A 650 0.94 -20.60 -16.40
C THR A 650 0.16 -19.49 -15.69
N TYR A 651 -0.77 -19.86 -14.82
CA TYR A 651 -1.51 -18.94 -13.97
C TYR A 651 -0.56 -18.05 -13.16
N PHE A 652 0.35 -18.67 -12.41
CA PHE A 652 1.27 -17.93 -11.54
C PHE A 652 2.19 -17.00 -12.31
N THR A 653 2.64 -17.40 -13.50
CA THR A 653 3.51 -16.57 -14.35
C THR A 653 2.75 -15.37 -14.90
N ARG A 654 1.57 -15.60 -15.51
CA ARG A 654 0.74 -14.55 -16.11
C ARG A 654 0.22 -13.57 -15.06
N ARG A 655 -0.25 -14.09 -13.91
CA ARG A 655 -0.74 -13.25 -12.81
C ARG A 655 0.37 -12.35 -12.26
N ASN A 656 1.59 -12.85 -12.11
CA ASN A 656 2.73 -12.03 -11.71
C ASN A 656 3.06 -10.91 -12.71
N GLN A 657 2.99 -11.20 -14.01
CA GLN A 657 3.22 -10.19 -15.06
C GLN A 657 2.16 -9.10 -15.04
N LEU A 658 0.89 -9.47 -14.87
CA LEU A 658 -0.20 -8.50 -14.72
C LEU A 658 0.00 -7.61 -13.50
N LEU A 659 0.35 -8.19 -12.34
CA LEU A 659 0.63 -7.42 -11.13
C LEU A 659 1.86 -6.52 -11.27
N ASN A 660 2.91 -6.97 -11.98
CA ASN A 660 4.07 -6.13 -12.31
C ASN A 660 3.66 -4.93 -13.18
N HIS A 661 2.78 -5.14 -14.15
CA HIS A 661 2.24 -4.05 -14.95
C HIS A 661 1.49 -3.03 -14.10
N LEU A 662 0.66 -3.50 -13.14
CA LEU A 662 -0.07 -2.62 -12.22
C LEU A 662 0.88 -1.84 -11.29
N LEU A 663 1.89 -2.50 -10.71
CA LEU A 663 2.93 -1.84 -9.90
C LEU A 663 3.73 -0.81 -10.70
N GLY A 664 4.03 -1.12 -11.97
CA GLY A 664 4.76 -0.25 -12.87
C GLY A 664 4.07 1.09 -13.13
N ARG A 665 2.73 1.17 -12.99
CA ARG A 665 1.97 2.44 -13.08
C ARG A 665 2.35 3.42 -11.96
N PHE A 666 2.87 2.91 -10.86
CA PHE A 666 3.31 3.65 -9.69
C PHE A 666 4.84 3.74 -9.58
N ALA A 667 5.57 3.31 -10.63
CA ALA A 667 7.02 3.19 -10.64
C ALA A 667 7.59 2.28 -9.52
N GLU A 668 6.82 1.29 -9.07
CA GLU A 668 7.21 0.36 -8.01
C GLU A 668 7.64 -1.01 -8.59
N SER A 669 8.61 -1.66 -7.93
CA SER A 669 9.08 -3.00 -8.31
C SER A 669 9.50 -3.82 -7.09
N LEU A 670 9.12 -5.10 -7.07
CA LEU A 670 9.52 -6.08 -6.07
C LEU A 670 10.62 -7.03 -6.59
N ASP A 671 11.33 -6.68 -7.67
CA ASP A 671 12.28 -7.60 -8.34
C ASP A 671 13.44 -8.01 -7.42
N LYS A 672 13.97 -7.10 -6.60
CA LYS A 672 15.05 -7.40 -5.63
C LYS A 672 14.62 -8.51 -4.65
N TYR A 673 13.39 -8.41 -4.15
CA TYR A 673 12.80 -9.40 -3.27
C TYR A 673 12.46 -10.70 -4.01
N GLY A 674 11.93 -10.60 -5.23
CA GLY A 674 11.63 -11.75 -6.09
C GLY A 674 12.86 -12.58 -6.41
N ASN A 675 13.99 -11.95 -6.73
CA ASN A 675 15.26 -12.62 -6.97
C ASN A 675 15.73 -13.41 -5.73
N PHE A 676 15.57 -12.83 -4.54
CA PHE A 676 15.87 -13.54 -3.29
C PHE A 676 14.95 -14.76 -3.10
N LEU A 677 13.63 -14.60 -3.29
CA LEU A 677 12.69 -15.71 -3.17
C LEU A 677 12.97 -16.84 -4.16
N GLN A 678 13.37 -16.51 -5.40
CA GLN A 678 13.67 -17.50 -6.43
C GLN A 678 14.79 -18.47 -6.01
N THR A 679 15.75 -17.99 -5.22
CA THR A 679 16.86 -18.80 -4.68
C THR A 679 16.50 -19.62 -3.45
N THR A 680 15.44 -19.25 -2.72
CA THR A 680 15.10 -19.83 -1.41
C THR A 680 13.81 -20.65 -1.40
N ALA A 681 12.74 -20.15 -2.04
CA ALA A 681 11.42 -20.76 -2.03
C ALA A 681 11.14 -21.69 -3.23
N GLY A 682 12.01 -21.69 -4.25
CA GLY A 682 11.91 -22.59 -5.41
C GLY A 682 10.54 -22.51 -6.09
N LYS A 683 9.76 -23.60 -6.04
CA LYS A 683 8.45 -23.74 -6.69
C LYS A 683 7.37 -22.79 -6.14
N ASN A 684 7.43 -22.42 -4.86
CA ASN A 684 6.41 -21.58 -4.22
C ASN A 684 6.66 -20.06 -4.40
N THR A 685 7.75 -19.68 -5.08
CA THR A 685 8.17 -18.29 -5.29
C THR A 685 7.07 -17.44 -5.90
N ASN A 686 6.47 -17.90 -7.01
CA ASN A 686 5.51 -17.11 -7.76
C ASN A 686 4.19 -16.92 -6.99
N GLN A 687 3.76 -17.93 -6.24
CA GLN A 687 2.55 -17.86 -5.41
C GLN A 687 2.73 -16.83 -4.29
N LYS A 688 3.87 -16.87 -3.61
CA LYS A 688 4.19 -15.90 -2.55
C LYS A 688 4.30 -14.48 -3.09
N LEU A 689 4.99 -14.29 -4.22
CA LEU A 689 5.09 -12.99 -4.87
C LEU A 689 3.74 -12.40 -5.27
N ILE A 690 2.78 -13.21 -5.73
CA ILE A 690 1.42 -12.73 -6.05
C ILE A 690 0.75 -12.17 -4.79
N GLN A 691 0.82 -12.90 -3.68
CA GLN A 691 0.23 -12.47 -2.41
C GLN A 691 0.86 -11.15 -1.93
N ASP A 692 2.20 -11.06 -1.98
CA ASP A 692 2.93 -9.89 -1.50
C ASP A 692 2.70 -8.65 -2.39
N LYS A 693 2.63 -8.83 -3.73
CA LYS A 693 2.30 -7.74 -4.68
C LYS A 693 0.87 -7.25 -4.52
N ILE A 694 -0.08 -8.16 -4.30
CA ILE A 694 -1.48 -7.80 -4.01
C ILE A 694 -1.54 -7.01 -2.70
N ALA A 695 -0.88 -7.47 -1.64
CA ALA A 695 -0.83 -6.76 -0.37
C ALA A 695 -0.19 -5.37 -0.50
N PHE A 696 0.87 -5.23 -1.31
CA PHE A 696 1.48 -3.94 -1.60
C PHE A 696 0.51 -2.98 -2.32
N LEU A 697 -0.18 -3.44 -3.36
CA LEU A 697 -1.14 -2.63 -4.13
C LEU A 697 -2.36 -2.22 -3.28
N GLN A 698 -2.87 -3.13 -2.45
CA GLN A 698 -3.98 -2.84 -1.53
C GLN A 698 -3.60 -1.83 -0.44
N ASP A 699 -2.35 -1.85 0.01
CA ASP A 699 -1.82 -0.97 1.06
C ASP A 699 -1.09 0.25 0.48
N TYR A 700 -1.16 0.47 -0.86
CA TYR A 700 -0.33 1.43 -1.58
C TYR A 700 -0.40 2.84 -1.00
N VAL A 701 -1.60 3.32 -0.67
CA VAL A 701 -1.80 4.65 -0.06
C VAL A 701 -1.01 4.76 1.26
N ALA A 702 -1.05 3.74 2.11
CA ALA A 702 -0.34 3.76 3.39
C ALA A 702 1.19 3.69 3.24
N VAL A 703 1.71 3.00 2.20
CA VAL A 703 3.15 2.81 2.00
C VAL A 703 3.79 3.79 1.02
N SER A 704 2.99 4.54 0.25
CA SER A 704 3.44 5.56 -0.69
C SER A 704 3.19 6.94 -0.10
N THR A 705 1.92 7.37 0.00
CA THR A 705 1.54 8.71 0.49
C THR A 705 2.13 8.98 1.86
N TYR A 706 1.99 8.05 2.80
CA TYR A 706 2.40 8.22 4.20
C TYR A 706 3.81 7.69 4.52
N ARG A 707 4.69 7.53 3.51
CA ARG A 707 6.02 6.91 3.71
C ARG A 707 6.92 7.65 4.72
N SER A 708 6.79 8.96 4.86
CA SER A 708 7.55 9.78 5.81
C SER A 708 6.89 9.91 7.19
N GLN A 709 5.67 9.38 7.37
CA GLN A 709 4.92 9.50 8.61
C GLN A 709 5.68 8.84 9.78
N GLY A 710 5.77 9.56 10.90
CA GLY A 710 6.31 9.07 12.17
C GLY A 710 5.24 8.38 13.03
N PHE A 711 5.64 7.90 14.20
CA PHE A 711 4.71 7.34 15.18
C PHE A 711 3.80 8.45 15.77
N ASN A 712 2.48 8.23 15.79
CA ASN A 712 1.54 9.15 16.42
C ASN A 712 1.36 8.81 17.90
N TYR A 713 2.16 9.44 18.77
CA TYR A 713 2.09 9.20 20.20
C TYR A 713 0.92 9.89 20.91
N ASN A 714 0.15 10.76 20.24
CA ASN A 714 -1.01 11.42 20.84
C ASN A 714 -2.27 10.54 20.84
N ASN A 715 -2.16 9.27 20.43
CA ASN A 715 -3.26 8.31 20.42
C ASN A 715 -3.02 7.21 21.49
N PRO A 716 -3.55 7.37 22.72
CA PRO A 716 -3.31 6.43 23.83
C PRO A 716 -3.87 5.03 23.57
N ASP A 717 -4.96 4.92 22.80
CA ASP A 717 -5.61 3.65 22.49
C ASP A 717 -4.82 2.79 21.47
N ALA A 718 -3.82 3.37 20.81
CA ALA A 718 -3.06 2.74 19.74
C ALA A 718 -1.53 2.78 19.98
N THR A 719 -1.09 2.70 21.23
CA THR A 719 0.35 2.71 21.60
C THR A 719 1.04 1.36 21.41
N TRP A 720 0.38 0.27 21.79
CA TRP A 720 0.88 -1.10 21.67
C TRP A 720 -0.17 -2.05 21.09
N ASP A 721 0.27 -3.14 20.48
CA ASP A 721 -0.52 -4.07 19.63
C ASP A 721 -1.40 -3.36 18.58
N SER A 722 -0.82 -2.34 17.94
CA SER A 722 -1.52 -1.48 17.00
C SER A 722 -0.81 -1.39 15.64
N THR A 723 -1.47 -0.81 14.65
CA THR A 723 -0.91 -0.46 13.34
C THR A 723 -0.38 0.98 13.29
N ASN A 724 -0.38 1.67 14.42
CA ASN A 724 0.23 2.99 14.59
C ASN A 724 1.75 2.82 14.64
N VAL A 725 2.37 2.81 13.46
CA VAL A 725 3.82 2.70 13.27
C VAL A 725 4.24 3.64 12.17
N SER A 726 5.54 3.93 12.11
CA SER A 726 6.10 4.78 11.05
C SER A 726 5.80 4.25 9.65
N GLY A 727 5.61 5.16 8.70
CA GLY A 727 5.44 4.85 7.28
C GLY A 727 6.62 4.06 6.71
N LEU A 728 7.83 4.36 7.18
CA LEU A 728 9.05 3.63 6.86
C LEU A 728 8.92 2.13 7.18
N LYS A 729 8.43 1.79 8.38
CA LYS A 729 8.22 0.39 8.78
C LYS A 729 7.19 -0.30 7.86
N LYS A 730 6.04 0.35 7.62
CA LYS A 730 4.98 -0.20 6.75
C LYS A 730 5.53 -0.50 5.35
N ARG A 731 6.28 0.45 4.78
CA ARG A 731 6.88 0.33 3.45
C ARG A 731 7.91 -0.79 3.35
N ILE A 732 8.86 -0.87 4.28
CA ILE A 732 9.87 -1.95 4.31
C ILE A 732 9.19 -3.32 4.42
N CYS A 733 8.18 -3.45 5.30
CA CYS A 733 7.44 -4.70 5.45
C CYS A 733 6.79 -5.13 4.13
N ARG A 734 6.14 -4.22 3.38
CA ARG A 734 5.52 -4.56 2.10
C ARG A 734 6.53 -4.84 0.98
N LEU A 735 7.63 -4.11 0.90
CA LEU A 735 8.68 -4.34 -0.10
C LEU A 735 9.37 -5.70 0.05
N LEU A 736 9.43 -6.24 1.27
CA LEU A 736 10.11 -7.50 1.59
C LEU A 736 9.15 -8.65 1.90
N GLY A 737 7.85 -8.51 1.61
CA GLY A 737 6.86 -9.57 1.83
C GLY A 737 6.77 -10.02 3.30
N MET A 738 6.84 -9.07 4.23
CA MET A 738 6.51 -9.28 5.64
C MET A 738 4.99 -9.09 5.82
N PRO A 739 4.28 -10.05 6.44
CA PRO A 739 2.83 -10.08 6.43
C PRO A 739 2.20 -8.93 7.24
N HIS A 740 2.86 -8.52 8.32
CA HIS A 740 2.34 -7.55 9.28
C HIS A 740 3.43 -6.57 9.72
N TYR A 741 3.02 -5.36 10.10
CA TYR A 741 3.89 -4.31 10.65
C TYR A 741 3.38 -3.80 12.01
N ARG A 742 2.59 -4.62 12.72
CA ARG A 742 2.05 -4.22 14.03
C ARG A 742 3.17 -3.99 15.05
N GLN A 743 2.93 -3.05 15.95
CA GLN A 743 3.78 -2.80 17.11
C GLN A 743 3.39 -3.78 18.22
N LYS A 744 4.06 -4.94 18.32
CA LYS A 744 3.75 -5.98 19.31
C LYS A 744 5.04 -6.56 19.89
N PHE A 745 4.92 -7.38 20.95
CA PHE A 745 6.04 -8.20 21.39
C PHE A 745 6.45 -9.19 20.30
N ILE A 746 7.71 -9.14 19.90
CA ILE A 746 8.37 -10.07 18.98
C ILE A 746 9.06 -11.15 19.83
N ALA A 747 9.64 -10.79 20.98
CA ALA A 747 10.14 -11.74 21.96
C ALA A 747 8.99 -12.30 22.82
N SER A 748 8.41 -13.42 22.34
CA SER A 748 7.29 -14.08 23.00
C SER A 748 7.65 -14.63 24.39
N ASN A 749 6.73 -14.44 25.34
CA ASN A 749 6.80 -14.99 26.70
C ASN A 749 6.58 -16.50 26.76
N ALA A 750 6.11 -17.12 25.68
CA ALA A 750 5.85 -18.56 25.69
C ALA A 750 7.16 -19.35 25.84
N LEU A 751 8.30 -18.78 25.42
CA LEU A 751 9.63 -19.33 25.65
C LEU A 751 10.34 -18.48 26.70
N SER A 752 10.68 -19.08 27.84
CA SER A 752 11.28 -18.37 28.98
C SER A 752 12.31 -19.22 29.71
N ILE A 753 13.23 -18.56 30.41
CA ILE A 753 14.17 -19.21 31.32
C ILE A 753 13.57 -19.16 32.72
N GLN A 754 13.46 -20.32 33.36
CA GLN A 754 12.94 -20.46 34.72
C GLN A 754 14.08 -20.89 35.66
N GLU A 755 14.19 -20.21 36.79
CA GLU A 755 15.06 -20.62 37.89
C GLU A 755 14.35 -21.72 38.70
N ILE A 756 15.01 -22.86 38.86
CA ILE A 756 14.56 -23.95 39.71
C ILE A 756 15.55 -24.18 40.84
N THR A 757 15.06 -24.61 41.99
CA THR A 757 15.88 -25.01 43.13
C THR A 757 15.56 -26.46 43.46
N PRO A 758 16.28 -27.45 42.88
CA PRO A 758 16.10 -28.85 43.24
C PRO A 758 16.49 -29.09 44.71
N ASP A 759 16.10 -30.24 45.27
CA ASP A 759 16.24 -30.65 46.69
C ASP A 759 17.63 -30.42 47.35
N ASN A 760 18.68 -30.19 46.55
CA ASN A 760 20.05 -29.88 47.00
C ASN A 760 20.37 -28.38 47.21
N GLN A 761 19.39 -27.47 47.16
CA GLN A 761 19.56 -26.01 47.32
C GLN A 761 20.48 -25.32 46.29
N VAL A 762 20.87 -26.00 45.21
CA VAL A 762 21.68 -25.40 44.13
C VAL A 762 20.75 -24.79 43.08
N ARG A 763 20.94 -23.51 42.76
CA ARG A 763 20.16 -22.82 41.71
C ARG A 763 20.51 -23.39 40.35
N ARG A 764 19.49 -23.78 39.57
CA ARG A 764 19.64 -24.23 38.19
C ARG A 764 18.66 -23.50 37.28
N TYR A 765 18.96 -23.46 35.99
CA TYR A 765 18.18 -22.78 34.99
C TYR A 765 17.64 -23.77 33.96
N VAL A 766 16.38 -23.59 33.57
CA VAL A 766 15.73 -24.43 32.56
C VAL A 766 14.97 -23.55 31.57
N VAL A 767 15.09 -23.85 30.28
CA VAL A 767 14.29 -23.23 29.23
C VAL A 767 12.97 -23.98 29.12
N VAL A 768 11.87 -23.26 29.21
CA VAL A 768 10.52 -23.82 29.14
C VAL A 768 9.76 -23.15 28.01
N LEU A 769 9.29 -23.96 27.07
CA LEU A 769 8.29 -23.58 26.07
C LEU A 769 6.91 -23.97 26.61
N THR A 770 6.02 -22.99 26.70
CA THR A 770 4.62 -23.14 27.10
C THR A 770 3.70 -22.86 25.93
N ASN A 771 2.44 -23.27 26.03
CA ASN A 771 1.44 -22.90 25.04
C ASN A 771 1.12 -21.39 25.17
N PRO A 772 1.16 -20.59 24.08
CA PRO A 772 0.83 -19.16 24.12
C PRO A 772 -0.55 -18.82 24.68
N GLU A 773 -1.55 -19.69 24.47
CA GLU A 773 -2.93 -19.52 24.94
C GLU A 773 -3.12 -20.06 26.37
N ASN A 774 -2.37 -21.09 26.74
CA ASN A 774 -2.41 -21.70 28.08
C ASN A 774 -1.00 -21.90 28.65
N LYS A 775 -0.57 -20.95 29.49
CA LYS A 775 0.77 -20.94 30.09
C LYS A 775 1.05 -22.10 31.04
N GLU A 776 0.02 -22.76 31.58
CA GLU A 776 0.19 -23.92 32.45
C GLU A 776 0.61 -25.18 31.67
N LYS A 777 0.30 -25.21 30.36
CA LYS A 777 0.65 -26.34 29.50
C LYS A 777 2.08 -26.19 28.99
N VAL A 778 2.99 -26.97 29.57
CA VAL A 778 4.37 -27.08 29.10
C VAL A 778 4.44 -27.94 27.84
N LEU A 779 4.96 -27.35 26.78
CA LEU A 779 5.15 -27.98 25.48
C LEU A 779 6.53 -28.63 25.39
N LEU A 780 7.59 -27.92 25.76
CA LEU A 780 8.96 -28.44 25.69
C LEU A 780 9.78 -27.90 26.87
N ARG A 781 10.63 -28.74 27.46
CA ARG A 781 11.48 -28.37 28.60
C ARG A 781 12.93 -28.79 28.36
N SER A 782 13.88 -27.88 28.55
CA SER A 782 15.30 -28.19 28.39
C SER A 782 15.85 -29.07 29.52
N LEU A 783 17.10 -29.49 29.38
CA LEU A 783 17.92 -29.94 30.51
C LEU A 783 18.14 -28.80 31.53
N GLU A 784 18.64 -29.16 32.71
CA GLU A 784 18.97 -28.22 33.77
C GLU A 784 20.42 -27.75 33.63
N TYR A 785 20.61 -26.43 33.60
CA TYR A 785 21.91 -25.79 33.44
C TYR A 785 22.34 -25.08 34.73
N GLU A 786 23.65 -24.97 34.95
CA GLU A 786 24.20 -24.31 36.14
C GLU A 786 24.22 -22.79 35.99
N PHE A 787 24.44 -22.31 34.76
CA PHE A 787 24.55 -20.88 34.46
C PHE A 787 23.40 -20.38 33.58
N ALA A 788 22.93 -19.16 33.85
CA ALA A 788 21.88 -18.52 33.04
C ALA A 788 22.32 -18.33 31.57
N SER A 789 23.60 -18.04 31.34
CA SER A 789 24.15 -17.89 29.98
C SER A 789 24.07 -19.17 29.14
N GLU A 790 24.20 -20.35 29.76
CA GLU A 790 24.03 -21.63 29.06
C GLU A 790 22.56 -21.85 28.68
N ALA A 791 21.64 -21.54 29.60
CA ALA A 791 20.21 -21.57 29.30
C ALA A 791 19.81 -20.57 28.19
N GLU A 792 20.43 -19.39 28.14
CA GLU A 792 20.25 -18.41 27.07
C GLU A 792 20.72 -18.95 25.70
N GLU A 793 21.88 -19.61 25.64
CA GLU A 793 22.37 -20.25 24.41
C GLU A 793 21.38 -21.31 23.91
N ILE A 794 20.84 -22.11 24.82
CA ILE A 794 19.87 -23.18 24.50
C ILE A 794 18.53 -22.60 24.08
N LEU A 795 18.07 -21.51 24.71
CA LEU A 795 16.88 -20.78 24.29
C LEU A 795 17.02 -20.28 22.86
N ASN A 796 18.14 -19.64 22.54
CA ASN A 796 18.43 -19.17 21.18
C ASN A 796 18.52 -20.35 20.20
N TYR A 797 19.12 -21.47 20.60
CA TYR A 797 19.15 -22.67 19.78
C TYR A 797 17.74 -23.20 19.47
N ILE A 798 16.84 -23.25 20.47
CA ILE A 798 15.44 -23.66 20.29
C ILE A 798 14.72 -22.71 19.33
N LEU A 799 14.93 -21.39 19.42
CA LEU A 799 14.32 -20.43 18.48
C LEU A 799 14.81 -20.62 17.04
N GLN A 800 16.10 -20.89 16.88
CA GLN A 800 16.71 -21.02 15.55
C GLN A 800 16.41 -22.37 14.90
N ASN A 801 16.35 -23.46 15.68
CA ASN A 801 16.34 -24.82 15.15
C ASN A 801 15.10 -25.63 15.56
N GLY A 802 14.34 -25.18 16.54
CA GLY A 802 13.21 -25.92 17.10
C GLY A 802 12.03 -26.09 16.14
N SER A 803 11.95 -25.35 15.04
CA SER A 803 10.95 -25.63 13.98
C SER A 803 11.39 -26.71 12.99
N ASN A 804 12.63 -27.22 13.10
CA ASN A 804 13.14 -28.25 12.21
C ASN A 804 12.76 -29.64 12.72
N THR A 805 11.86 -30.31 12.00
CA THR A 805 11.36 -31.65 12.34
C THR A 805 12.46 -32.72 12.37
N ASP A 806 13.53 -32.55 11.60
CA ASP A 806 14.62 -33.53 11.49
C ASP A 806 15.46 -33.62 12.77
N LEU A 807 15.36 -32.62 13.66
CA LEU A 807 16.04 -32.59 14.94
C LEU A 807 15.24 -33.25 16.07
N TYR A 808 14.06 -33.79 15.76
CA TYR A 808 13.20 -34.44 16.76
C TYR A 808 13.27 -35.96 16.68
N GLU A 809 13.41 -36.60 17.84
CA GLU A 809 13.26 -38.05 18.00
C GLU A 809 12.07 -38.35 18.91
N LYS A 810 11.24 -39.32 18.51
CA LYS A 810 10.07 -39.77 19.27
C LYS A 810 10.37 -41.16 19.83
N GLU A 811 10.29 -41.34 21.15
CA GLU A 811 10.43 -42.64 21.83
C GLU A 811 9.11 -43.02 22.50
N GLY A 812 8.71 -44.29 22.39
CA GLY A 812 7.46 -44.80 22.97
C GLY A 812 7.62 -46.15 23.67
N ARG A 813 7.15 -46.25 24.91
CA ARG A 813 6.98 -47.49 25.68
C ARG A 813 5.56 -47.55 26.23
N ARG A 814 5.09 -48.74 26.64
CA ARG A 814 3.67 -49.00 27.04
C ARG A 814 3.06 -47.94 27.98
N ASP A 815 3.86 -47.38 28.90
CA ASP A 815 3.38 -46.41 29.90
C ASP A 815 4.07 -45.03 29.81
N LYS A 816 4.88 -44.78 28.77
CA LYS A 816 5.68 -43.55 28.65
C LYS A 816 5.99 -43.22 27.18
N TRP A 817 5.56 -42.05 26.72
CA TRP A 817 5.83 -41.51 25.39
C TRP A 817 6.57 -40.19 25.51
N SER A 818 7.61 -39.97 24.73
CA SER A 818 8.37 -38.72 24.75
C SER A 818 8.86 -38.30 23.38
N TYR A 819 9.09 -37.01 23.22
CA TYR A 819 9.84 -36.47 22.09
C TYR A 819 10.99 -35.60 22.58
N HIS A 820 12.10 -35.64 21.85
CA HIS A 820 13.38 -35.08 22.21
C HIS A 820 13.89 -34.19 21.09
N LEU A 821 14.27 -32.96 21.41
CA LEU A 821 14.98 -32.06 20.49
C LEU A 821 16.49 -32.28 20.64
N LYS A 822 17.16 -32.46 19.51
CA LYS A 822 18.59 -32.76 19.41
C LYS A 822 19.41 -31.55 19.00
N ARG A 823 20.66 -31.50 19.48
CA ARG A 823 21.72 -30.64 18.99
C ARG A 823 22.90 -31.48 18.53
N PHE A 824 23.33 -31.31 17.27
CA PHE A 824 24.52 -32.00 16.76
C PHE A 824 25.80 -31.37 17.32
N THR A 825 26.73 -32.23 17.74
CA THR A 825 28.06 -31.84 18.21
C THR A 825 29.05 -31.79 17.03
N HIS A 826 30.24 -31.23 17.25
CA HIS A 826 31.28 -31.14 16.23
C HIS A 826 31.79 -32.51 15.74
N GLU A 827 31.51 -33.59 16.47
CA GLU A 827 31.91 -34.96 16.13
C GLU A 827 30.82 -35.72 15.34
N ASN A 828 29.80 -35.02 14.83
CA ASN A 828 28.63 -35.61 14.14
C ASN A 828 27.78 -36.54 15.03
N ASP A 829 27.99 -36.50 16.35
CA ASP A 829 27.10 -37.07 17.35
C ASP A 829 26.01 -36.06 17.74
N TYR A 830 25.03 -36.44 18.55
CA TYR A 830 23.98 -35.54 19.02
C TYR A 830 23.75 -35.64 20.51
N GLU A 831 23.36 -34.53 21.11
CA GLU A 831 22.87 -34.46 22.49
C GLU A 831 21.40 -34.06 22.52
N ILE A 832 20.67 -34.55 23.51
CA ILE A 832 19.29 -34.14 23.75
C ILE A 832 19.33 -32.87 24.60
N ILE A 833 18.84 -31.76 24.05
CA ILE A 833 18.83 -30.47 24.75
C ILE A 833 17.49 -30.17 25.42
N ALA A 834 16.41 -30.73 24.89
CA ALA A 834 15.07 -30.54 25.43
C ALA A 834 14.17 -31.75 25.16
N SER A 835 13.22 -32.00 26.05
CA SER A 835 12.29 -33.12 25.92
C SER A 835 10.96 -32.85 26.61
N GLN A 836 9.96 -33.63 26.23
CA GLN A 836 8.70 -33.68 26.97
C GLN A 836 8.15 -35.11 27.00
N THR A 837 7.48 -35.49 28.09
CA THR A 837 6.98 -36.85 28.35
C THR A 837 5.48 -36.86 28.65
N PHE A 838 4.79 -37.90 28.17
CA PHE A 838 3.35 -38.13 28.31
C PHE A 838 3.06 -39.60 28.64
N THR A 839 1.88 -39.86 29.22
CA THR A 839 1.41 -41.22 29.51
C THR A 839 0.81 -41.91 28.27
N TYR A 840 0.09 -41.15 27.44
CA TYR A 840 -0.59 -41.66 26.24
C TYR A 840 0.06 -41.15 24.95
N GLN A 841 0.10 -42.00 23.92
CA GLN A 841 0.66 -41.65 22.60
C GLN A 841 -0.07 -40.48 21.96
N ALA A 842 -1.40 -40.48 21.99
CA ALA A 842 -2.22 -39.43 21.40
C ALA A 842 -1.92 -38.05 22.00
N ASP A 843 -1.68 -37.98 23.32
CA ASP A 843 -1.32 -36.72 23.99
C ASP A 843 0.08 -36.24 23.59
N ALA A 844 1.03 -37.16 23.43
CA ALA A 844 2.38 -36.85 22.97
C ALA A 844 2.39 -36.31 21.53
N GLU A 845 1.62 -36.93 20.65
CA GLU A 845 1.46 -36.49 19.26
C GLU A 845 0.77 -35.12 19.19
N ALA A 846 -0.34 -34.93 19.91
CA ALA A 846 -1.03 -33.64 19.98
C ALA A 846 -0.14 -32.52 20.55
N ALA A 847 0.65 -32.81 21.58
CA ALA A 847 1.59 -31.84 22.15
C ALA A 847 2.76 -31.55 21.20
N TYR A 848 3.28 -32.54 20.47
CA TYR A 848 4.31 -32.34 19.46
C TYR A 848 3.82 -31.41 18.34
N GLU A 849 2.62 -31.65 17.81
CA GLU A 849 2.02 -30.78 16.79
C GLU A 849 1.85 -29.33 17.29
N GLN A 850 1.45 -29.15 18.56
CA GLN A 850 1.40 -27.83 19.18
C GLN A 850 2.78 -27.19 19.32
N THR A 851 3.79 -27.94 19.76
CA THR A 851 5.18 -27.49 19.84
C THR A 851 5.69 -27.02 18.48
N MET A 852 5.44 -27.80 17.42
CA MET A 852 5.80 -27.45 16.05
C MET A 852 5.07 -26.19 15.58
N GLY A 853 3.76 -26.07 15.86
CA GLY A 853 2.98 -24.89 15.51
C GLY A 853 3.53 -23.61 16.14
N VAL A 854 3.85 -23.64 17.44
CA VAL A 854 4.40 -22.48 18.16
C VAL A 854 5.79 -22.10 17.66
N LEU A 855 6.70 -23.07 17.52
CA LEU A 855 8.08 -22.81 17.07
C LEU A 855 8.13 -22.39 15.59
N THR A 856 7.25 -22.93 14.75
CA THR A 856 7.09 -22.47 13.35
C THR A 856 6.55 -21.03 13.32
N GLY A 857 5.64 -20.69 14.23
CA GLY A 857 5.20 -19.31 14.45
C GLY A 857 6.36 -18.37 14.72
N PHE A 858 7.25 -18.71 15.68
CA PHE A 858 8.43 -17.88 15.99
C PHE A 858 9.42 -17.77 14.82
N ALA A 859 9.58 -18.85 14.04
CA ALA A 859 10.45 -18.84 12.88
C ALA A 859 9.91 -18.00 11.71
N THR A 860 8.59 -17.80 11.63
CA THR A 860 7.91 -17.08 10.53
C THR A 860 7.40 -15.69 10.89
N ASP A 861 7.38 -15.33 12.18
CA ASP A 861 6.96 -14.01 12.67
C ASP A 861 8.06 -12.96 12.43
N GLU A 862 8.14 -12.47 11.20
CA GLU A 862 9.04 -11.39 10.78
C GLU A 862 8.46 -10.04 11.16
N ASN A 863 9.14 -9.31 12.05
CA ASN A 863 8.75 -7.98 12.48
C ASN A 863 9.98 -7.25 13.07
N PHE A 864 9.87 -5.94 13.31
CA PHE A 864 10.92 -5.11 13.89
C PHE A 864 10.37 -3.84 14.52
N HIS A 865 11.15 -3.15 15.36
CA HIS A 865 10.77 -1.86 15.92
C HIS A 865 11.57 -0.71 15.33
N VAL A 866 10.95 0.47 15.24
CA VAL A 866 11.60 1.74 14.91
C VAL A 866 11.41 2.65 16.12
N ILE A 867 12.51 3.16 16.65
CA ILE A 867 12.53 4.08 17.79
C ILE A 867 13.10 5.41 17.31
N GLU A 868 12.35 6.49 17.53
CA GLU A 868 12.71 7.84 17.12
C GLU A 868 13.44 8.55 18.27
N HIS A 869 14.69 8.95 18.07
CA HIS A 869 15.45 9.54 19.16
C HIS A 869 14.92 10.92 19.54
N ILE A 870 14.39 11.70 18.59
CA ILE A 870 13.81 13.02 18.86
C ILE A 870 12.73 12.99 19.95
N LEU A 871 12.03 11.86 20.13
CA LEU A 871 11.00 11.69 21.15
C LEU A 871 11.56 11.36 22.54
N LEU A 872 12.83 10.94 22.63
CA LEU A 872 13.57 10.65 23.86
C LEU A 872 14.29 11.89 24.41
N ARG A 873 14.04 13.07 23.83
CA ARG A 873 14.61 14.33 24.31
C ARG A 873 13.92 14.71 25.64
N PRO A 874 14.64 15.28 26.61
CA PRO A 874 14.02 15.81 27.81
C PRO A 874 13.05 16.95 27.53
N LYS A 875 11.87 16.92 28.16
CA LYS A 875 10.79 17.92 27.97
C LYS A 875 10.56 18.84 29.17
N VAL A 876 11.20 18.61 30.32
CA VAL A 876 11.00 19.39 31.57
C VAL A 876 12.33 19.75 32.23
N ASP A 877 12.47 21.01 32.67
CA ASP A 877 13.66 21.49 33.42
C ASP A 877 13.65 20.94 34.86
N GLY A 878 14.78 20.40 35.32
CA GLY A 878 14.94 19.80 36.65
C GLY A 878 14.73 20.79 37.83
N ARG A 879 14.50 22.08 37.56
CA ARG A 879 14.41 23.15 38.56
C ARG A 879 12.98 23.53 39.00
N GLU A 880 11.93 23.18 38.25
CA GLU A 880 10.56 23.63 38.57
C GLU A 880 9.78 22.79 39.61
N ARG A 881 10.39 21.82 40.28
CA ARG A 881 9.72 21.03 41.33
C ARG A 881 10.35 21.19 42.71
N SER A 882 10.24 22.40 43.28
CA SER A 882 10.45 22.62 44.71
C SER A 882 9.11 22.82 45.41
N GLY A 883 8.55 21.74 45.95
CA GLY A 883 7.26 21.80 46.65
C GLY A 883 7.00 20.76 47.74
N LYS A 884 8.01 20.03 48.25
CA LYS A 884 7.93 19.30 49.54
C LYS A 884 9.30 18.78 49.96
N ARG A 885 9.83 19.32 51.07
CA ARG A 885 11.02 18.78 51.75
C ARG A 885 10.67 17.45 52.41
N GLY A 886 11.36 16.38 52.00
CA GLY A 886 11.37 15.11 52.74
C GLY A 886 10.98 13.90 51.89
N SER A 887 11.78 13.56 50.89
CA SER A 887 11.88 12.19 50.37
C SER A 887 13.30 12.00 49.87
N SER A 888 14.03 11.09 50.52
CA SER A 888 15.36 10.66 50.09
C SER A 888 15.20 9.49 49.13
N LEU A 889 15.05 9.79 47.84
CA LEU A 889 15.33 8.92 46.71
C LEU A 889 15.79 9.85 45.59
N ASN A 890 17.04 9.69 45.16
CA ASN A 890 17.66 10.47 44.08
C ASN A 890 17.04 10.05 42.74
N ALA A 891 15.81 10.44 42.46
CA ALA A 891 15.12 10.12 41.22
C ALA A 891 14.42 11.36 40.67
N ASP A 892 15.16 12.34 40.16
CA ASP A 892 14.54 13.54 39.56
C ASP A 892 15.42 14.20 38.47
N THR A 893 16.12 13.41 37.64
CA THR A 893 16.75 13.90 36.40
C THR A 893 16.62 12.87 35.27
N VAL A 894 16.10 13.30 34.12
CA VAL A 894 16.10 12.49 32.89
C VAL A 894 17.55 12.32 32.42
N GLU A 895 18.00 11.08 32.30
CA GLU A 895 19.29 10.74 31.73
C GLU A 895 19.25 11.02 30.22
N TYR A 896 20.34 11.55 29.69
CA TYR A 896 20.44 11.82 28.27
C TYR A 896 20.93 10.57 27.51
N LEU A 897 20.49 10.42 26.25
CA LEU A 897 21.10 9.46 25.33
C LEU A 897 22.61 9.69 25.21
N SER A 898 23.39 8.61 25.17
CA SER A 898 24.84 8.73 25.00
C SER A 898 25.18 9.29 23.62
N VAL A 899 26.21 10.14 23.56
CA VAL A 899 26.84 10.55 22.29
C VAL A 899 27.52 9.31 21.71
N ASN A 900 27.22 8.97 20.45
CA ASN A 900 27.76 7.77 19.81
C ASN A 900 29.31 7.81 19.81
N THR A 901 29.95 6.82 20.44
CA THR A 901 31.41 6.64 20.44
C THR A 901 31.93 5.99 19.14
N THR A 902 31.05 5.27 18.45
CA THR A 902 31.40 4.42 17.31
C THR A 902 31.32 5.18 15.98
N SER A 903 32.49 5.40 15.37
CA SER A 903 32.66 5.44 13.91
C SER A 903 31.92 6.50 13.10
N ALA A 904 31.45 7.63 13.67
CA ALA A 904 31.04 8.77 12.82
C ALA A 904 32.22 9.34 12.00
N ILE A 905 33.45 9.14 12.48
CA ILE A 905 34.68 9.46 11.75
C ILE A 905 34.96 8.44 10.63
N ASN A 906 34.48 7.18 10.75
CA ASN A 906 34.87 6.08 9.86
C ASN A 906 33.78 5.53 8.92
N ASN A 907 32.48 5.75 9.19
CA ASN A 907 31.39 5.12 8.43
C ASN A 907 30.65 6.04 7.45
N LEU A 908 30.94 7.34 7.44
CA LEU A 908 30.80 8.17 6.22
C LEU A 908 32.07 8.11 5.35
N SER A 909 33.13 7.44 5.81
CA SER A 909 34.38 7.25 5.10
C SER A 909 34.58 5.84 4.54
N THR A 910 33.52 5.22 4.01
CA THR A 910 33.73 4.24 2.92
C THR A 910 34.11 4.92 1.60
N PHE A 911 34.07 6.26 1.55
CA PHE A 911 35.13 7.00 0.87
C PHE A 911 36.12 7.46 1.93
N GLN A 912 37.19 6.68 2.17
CA GLN A 912 38.40 7.30 2.69
C GLN A 912 38.71 8.44 1.73
N ASN A 913 38.37 9.68 2.11
CA ASN A 913 39.01 10.82 1.49
C ASN A 913 40.50 10.60 1.82
N PRO A 914 41.37 10.33 0.83
CA PRO A 914 42.79 10.46 1.09
C PRO A 914 42.97 11.86 1.67
N ALA A 915 43.83 12.02 2.69
CA ALA A 915 44.17 13.33 3.23
C ALA A 915 44.31 14.30 2.05
N PRO A 916 43.59 15.45 2.04
CA PRO A 916 43.38 16.23 0.84
C PRO A 916 44.76 16.52 0.24
N LEU A 917 44.98 16.02 -0.98
CA LEU A 917 46.27 16.08 -1.66
C LEU A 917 46.75 17.54 -1.74
N TYR A 918 45.81 18.49 -1.77
CA TYR A 918 46.05 19.92 -1.77
C TYR A 918 45.32 20.62 -0.61
N LYS A 919 45.96 21.61 0.01
CA LYS A 919 45.38 22.48 1.05
C LYS A 919 45.64 23.95 0.71
N PHE A 920 44.67 24.82 0.97
CA PHE A 920 44.90 26.26 0.89
C PHE A 920 45.62 26.76 2.15
N ARG A 921 46.70 27.51 1.94
CA ARG A 921 47.45 28.17 3.00
C ARG A 921 47.22 29.67 2.92
N ILE A 922 46.70 30.23 4.02
CA ILE A 922 46.53 31.68 4.17
C ILE A 922 47.62 32.18 5.12
N ILE A 923 48.44 33.11 4.64
CA ILE A 923 49.51 33.71 5.44
C ILE A 923 49.18 35.18 5.68
N ASN A 924 49.19 35.58 6.95
CA ASN A 924 49.07 36.96 7.35
C ASN A 924 50.46 37.60 7.42
N ILE A 925 50.67 38.67 6.65
CA ILE A 925 51.92 39.44 6.65
C ILE A 925 51.61 40.84 7.18
N LYS A 926 52.19 41.19 8.33
CA LYS A 926 52.11 42.55 8.89
C LYS A 926 53.26 43.39 8.35
N ASN A 927 52.98 44.30 7.41
CA ASN A 927 53.92 45.30 6.92
C ASN A 927 53.41 46.70 7.27
N GLU A 928 54.24 47.51 7.93
CA GLU A 928 54.00 48.95 8.18
C GLU A 928 52.60 49.31 8.73
N GLY A 929 52.07 48.48 9.65
CA GLY A 929 50.77 48.74 10.28
C GLY A 929 49.54 48.38 9.45
N LYS A 930 49.70 47.82 8.23
CA LYS A 930 48.63 47.23 7.43
C LYS A 930 48.76 45.71 7.40
N THR A 931 47.61 45.03 7.49
CA THR A 931 47.54 43.56 7.47
C THR A 931 47.26 43.13 6.04
N ASN A 932 48.24 42.50 5.40
CA ASN A 932 48.06 41.92 4.07
C ASN A 932 47.94 40.40 4.20
N TRP A 933 46.96 39.82 3.51
CA TRP A 933 46.75 38.39 3.44
C TRP A 933 47.25 37.85 2.11
N ARG A 934 47.98 36.73 2.14
CA ARG A 934 48.45 36.00 0.97
C ARG A 934 47.81 34.60 0.94
N LEU A 935 47.38 34.16 -0.22
CA LEU A 935 46.76 32.85 -0.45
C LEU A 935 47.69 32.00 -1.33
N SER A 936 47.93 30.74 -0.96
CA SER A 936 48.64 29.76 -1.78
C SER A 936 48.00 28.38 -1.66
N LEU A 937 48.21 27.50 -2.64
CA LEU A 937 47.83 26.09 -2.59
C LEU A 937 49.07 25.23 -2.35
N THR A 938 49.05 24.38 -1.34
CA THR A 938 50.15 23.49 -0.95
C THR A 938 49.77 22.02 -1.13
N LYS A 939 50.73 21.17 -1.52
CA LYS A 939 50.57 19.70 -1.62
C LYS A 939 51.61 19.00 -0.76
N GLU A 940 51.14 18.18 0.19
CA GLU A 940 51.94 17.63 1.31
C GLU A 940 52.60 18.75 2.14
N ASP A 941 52.79 18.57 3.45
CA ASP A 941 52.78 19.68 4.44
C ASP A 941 53.69 20.92 4.23
N TYR A 942 54.55 21.03 3.20
CA TYR A 942 55.33 22.26 2.93
C TYR A 942 55.62 22.64 1.45
N ASN A 943 55.01 22.02 0.42
CA ASN A 943 55.26 22.42 -0.98
C ASN A 943 54.16 23.29 -1.59
N GLU A 944 54.40 24.59 -1.74
CA GLU A 944 53.51 25.52 -2.46
C GLU A 944 53.55 25.28 -3.97
N ILE A 945 52.39 24.94 -4.55
CA ILE A 945 52.23 24.63 -5.98
C ILE A 945 51.62 25.81 -6.71
N LEU A 946 50.51 26.38 -6.21
CA LEU A 946 49.84 27.52 -6.84
C LEU A 946 50.00 28.76 -5.96
N LEU A 947 50.56 29.83 -6.52
CA LEU A 947 50.70 31.12 -5.85
C LEU A 947 49.70 32.11 -6.42
N ILE A 948 48.97 32.80 -5.54
CA ILE A 948 48.04 33.85 -5.94
C ILE A 948 48.74 35.18 -5.75
N ASN A 949 49.09 35.80 -6.87
CA ASN A 949 49.88 37.03 -6.93
C ASN A 949 49.02 38.28 -6.65
N GLU A 950 48.24 38.25 -5.57
CA GLU A 950 47.45 39.39 -5.09
C GLU A 950 47.55 39.46 -3.56
N ASP A 951 47.82 40.65 -3.02
CA ASP A 951 47.76 40.91 -1.58
C ASP A 951 46.34 41.40 -1.22
N PHE A 952 45.66 40.73 -0.30
CA PHE A 952 44.32 41.12 0.13
C PHE A 952 44.38 41.98 1.41
N LEU A 953 43.80 43.18 1.36
CA LEU A 953 43.68 44.07 2.53
C LEU A 953 42.53 43.67 3.47
N PHE A 954 41.48 43.01 2.93
CA PHE A 954 40.30 42.58 3.69
C PHE A 954 40.03 41.08 3.48
N TYR A 955 39.69 40.37 4.56
CA TYR A 955 39.43 38.93 4.54
C TYR A 955 38.30 38.53 3.57
N LYS A 956 37.24 39.34 3.45
CA LYS A 956 36.13 39.12 2.52
C LYS A 956 36.56 39.04 1.04
N HIS A 957 37.63 39.74 0.65
CA HIS A 957 38.15 39.68 -0.72
C HIS A 957 38.98 38.40 -0.96
N LEU A 958 39.62 37.88 0.09
CA LEU A 958 40.34 36.62 0.06
C LEU A 958 39.38 35.45 -0.11
N THR A 959 38.28 35.39 0.66
CA THR A 959 37.26 34.34 0.51
C THR A 959 36.62 34.35 -0.87
N ARG A 960 36.30 35.54 -1.41
CA ARG A 960 35.79 35.64 -2.79
C ARG A 960 36.80 35.13 -3.83
N ARG A 961 38.10 35.39 -3.65
CA ARG A 961 39.12 34.84 -4.57
C ARG A 961 39.27 33.33 -4.44
N LEU A 962 39.17 32.81 -3.22
CA LEU A 962 39.23 31.37 -2.97
C LEU A 962 38.07 30.64 -3.66
N GLU A 963 36.84 31.18 -3.58
CA GLU A 963 35.67 30.66 -4.32
C GLU A 963 35.86 30.70 -5.84
N GLN A 964 36.38 31.81 -6.38
CA GLN A 964 36.70 31.89 -7.81
C GLN A 964 37.69 30.79 -8.21
N ILE A 965 38.77 30.60 -7.45
CA ILE A 965 39.76 29.56 -7.76
C ILE A 965 39.11 28.17 -7.72
N ARG A 966 38.29 27.86 -6.71
CA ARG A 966 37.56 26.59 -6.62
C ARG A 966 36.68 26.33 -7.84
N GLN A 967 35.98 27.37 -8.31
CA GLN A 967 35.07 27.26 -9.46
C GLN A 967 35.82 27.06 -10.78
N PHE A 968 36.91 27.81 -11.01
CA PHE A 968 37.62 27.77 -12.29
C PHE A 968 38.66 26.64 -12.36
N ALA A 969 39.24 26.22 -11.24
CA ALA A 969 40.26 25.18 -11.20
C ALA A 969 39.71 23.75 -11.36
N SER A 970 38.39 23.56 -11.38
CA SER A 970 37.74 22.28 -11.67
C SER A 970 37.67 21.95 -13.16
N ASP A 971 38.01 22.89 -14.04
CA ASP A 971 38.07 22.69 -15.48
C ASP A 971 39.51 22.86 -16.00
N ARG A 972 40.02 21.82 -16.67
CA ARG A 972 41.36 21.80 -17.28
C ARG A 972 41.53 22.93 -18.30
N ALA A 973 40.47 23.38 -18.98
CA ALA A 973 40.52 24.43 -19.98
C ALA A 973 40.99 25.78 -19.43
N ASN A 974 40.83 26.02 -18.13
CA ASN A 974 41.22 27.27 -17.47
C ASN A 974 42.71 27.33 -17.09
N PHE A 975 43.47 26.26 -17.34
CA PHE A 975 44.91 26.20 -17.09
C PHE A 975 45.71 26.35 -18.39
N THR A 976 46.49 27.43 -18.50
CA THR A 976 47.41 27.68 -19.62
C THR A 976 48.83 27.23 -19.25
N ILE A 977 49.51 26.55 -20.19
CA ILE A 977 50.90 26.07 -19.99
C ILE A 977 51.85 26.99 -20.75
N GLU A 978 52.91 27.44 -20.08
CA GLU A 978 53.98 28.25 -20.65
C GLU A 978 55.35 27.60 -20.39
N GLN A 979 56.33 27.89 -21.25
CA GLN A 979 57.71 27.39 -21.13
C GLN A 979 58.68 28.57 -21.04
N ASN A 980 59.57 28.54 -20.04
CA ASN A 980 60.62 29.53 -19.88
C ASN A 980 61.78 29.28 -20.85
N ALA A 981 62.63 30.30 -21.07
CA ALA A 981 63.81 30.22 -21.93
C ALA A 981 64.79 29.09 -21.56
N ASP A 982 64.79 28.65 -20.30
CA ASP A 982 65.62 27.55 -19.78
C ASP A 982 65.00 26.14 -19.96
N GLY A 983 63.88 26.03 -20.68
CA GLY A 983 63.25 24.76 -21.05
C GLY A 983 62.27 24.19 -20.02
N TYR A 984 62.05 24.85 -18.87
CA TYR A 984 61.09 24.42 -17.84
C TYR A 984 59.66 24.89 -18.15
N HIS A 985 58.69 24.02 -17.88
CA HIS A 985 57.25 24.29 -18.01
C HIS A 985 56.61 24.72 -16.69
N PHE A 986 55.58 25.55 -16.78
CA PHE A 986 54.74 25.98 -15.66
C PHE A 986 53.35 26.31 -16.17
N PHE A 987 52.37 26.44 -15.27
CA PHE A 987 51.00 26.75 -15.63
C PHE A 987 50.50 28.05 -14.96
N ARG A 988 49.49 28.66 -15.57
CA ARG A 988 48.67 29.73 -14.98
C ARG A 988 47.20 29.31 -15.00
N LEU A 989 46.50 29.62 -13.91
CA LEU A 989 45.04 29.51 -13.85
C LEU A 989 44.46 30.86 -14.26
N VAL A 990 43.57 30.86 -15.25
CA VAL A 990 43.03 32.09 -15.87
C VAL A 990 41.50 32.04 -15.90
N ASP A 991 40.88 33.16 -15.58
CA ASP A 991 39.47 33.45 -15.86
C ASP A 991 39.41 34.42 -17.04
N VAL A 992 39.07 33.89 -18.23
CA VAL A 992 39.10 34.58 -19.52
C VAL A 992 40.48 35.16 -19.85
N ASP A 993 40.77 36.39 -19.41
CA ASP A 993 42.05 37.10 -19.61
C ASP A 993 42.76 37.45 -18.28
N ARG A 994 42.15 37.12 -17.13
CA ARG A 994 42.66 37.47 -15.80
C ARG A 994 43.34 36.28 -15.15
N VAL A 995 44.63 36.41 -14.84
CA VAL A 995 45.38 35.39 -14.09
C VAL A 995 44.90 35.34 -12.64
N LEU A 996 44.37 34.19 -12.23
CA LEU A 996 43.92 33.92 -10.87
C LEU A 996 45.04 33.37 -9.97
N GLY A 997 46.02 32.68 -10.57
CA GLY A 997 47.22 32.18 -9.88
C GLY A 997 48.24 31.59 -10.85
N GLU A 998 49.51 31.53 -10.44
CA GLU A 998 50.61 30.95 -11.22
C GLU A 998 51.29 29.81 -10.45
N SER A 999 51.72 28.78 -11.17
CA SER A 999 52.52 27.70 -10.61
C SER A 999 53.86 28.20 -10.08
N LYS A 1000 54.12 27.95 -8.80
CA LYS A 1000 55.41 28.21 -8.16
C LYS A 1000 56.43 27.11 -8.51
N LYS A 1001 55.97 25.86 -8.66
CA LYS A 1001 56.81 24.73 -9.09
C LYS A 1001 57.06 24.83 -10.61
N ARG A 1002 58.30 24.53 -11.02
CA ARG A 1002 58.72 24.50 -12.42
C ARG A 1002 59.04 23.05 -12.79
N TYR A 1003 58.53 22.58 -13.91
CA TYR A 1003 58.55 21.16 -14.32
C TYR A 1003 59.49 20.98 -15.51
N ARG A 1004 60.30 19.92 -15.52
CA ARG A 1004 61.25 19.64 -16.62
C ARG A 1004 60.60 18.93 -17.81
N GLN A 1005 59.59 18.12 -17.54
CA GLN A 1005 58.86 17.34 -18.54
C GLN A 1005 57.40 17.78 -18.55
N LEU A 1006 56.82 17.89 -19.75
CA LEU A 1006 55.43 18.30 -19.94
C LEU A 1006 54.45 17.28 -19.31
N ASP A 1007 54.77 15.98 -19.40
CA ASP A 1007 53.93 14.90 -18.86
C ASP A 1007 53.80 14.99 -17.32
N GLU A 1008 54.85 15.44 -16.64
CA GLU A 1008 54.89 15.60 -15.19
C GLU A 1008 54.00 16.77 -14.72
N LEU A 1009 53.96 17.85 -15.52
CA LEU A 1009 53.08 19.00 -15.33
C LEU A 1009 51.61 18.61 -15.59
N GLU A 1010 51.33 17.87 -16.67
CA GLU A 1010 49.97 17.43 -17.00
C GLU A 1010 49.40 16.47 -15.95
N ALA A 1011 50.22 15.57 -15.40
CA ALA A 1011 49.81 14.71 -14.29
C ALA A 1011 49.43 15.52 -13.03
N GLU A 1012 50.16 16.61 -12.74
CA GLU A 1012 49.83 17.53 -11.65
C GLU A 1012 48.52 18.27 -11.90
N LEU A 1013 48.34 18.83 -13.12
CA LEU A 1013 47.12 19.53 -13.51
C LEU A 1013 45.90 18.61 -13.44
N THR A 1014 46.03 17.37 -13.91
CA THR A 1014 44.98 16.35 -13.82
C THR A 1014 44.60 16.07 -12.36
N SER A 1015 45.60 15.97 -11.49
CA SER A 1015 45.38 15.76 -10.04
C SER A 1015 44.71 16.97 -9.38
N MET A 1016 45.08 18.19 -9.77
CA MET A 1016 44.45 19.43 -9.27
C MET A 1016 43.00 19.57 -9.76
N VAL A 1017 42.74 19.34 -11.04
CA VAL A 1017 41.39 19.37 -11.63
C VAL A 1017 40.48 18.34 -10.95
N THR A 1018 41.00 17.14 -10.70
CA THR A 1018 40.28 16.08 -9.96
C THR A 1018 39.98 16.48 -8.52
N PHE A 1019 40.93 17.15 -7.85
CA PHE A 1019 40.72 17.67 -6.50
C PHE A 1019 39.64 18.77 -6.46
N PHE A 1020 39.70 19.75 -7.37
CA PHE A 1020 38.73 20.86 -7.40
C PHE A 1020 37.34 20.44 -7.89
N SER A 1021 37.24 19.46 -8.80
CA SER A 1021 35.95 18.91 -9.22
C SER A 1021 35.25 18.15 -8.09
N PHE A 1022 36.02 17.44 -7.25
CA PHE A 1022 35.52 16.82 -6.02
C PHE A 1022 35.05 17.86 -4.98
N GLU A 1023 35.81 18.94 -4.77
CA GLU A 1023 35.37 20.05 -3.89
C GLU A 1023 34.09 20.72 -4.41
N GLN A 1024 33.91 20.86 -5.73
CA GLN A 1024 32.72 21.51 -6.31
C GLN A 1024 31.45 20.64 -6.16
N GLN A 1025 31.58 19.31 -6.16
CA GLN A 1025 30.47 18.37 -5.97
C GLN A 1025 30.03 18.22 -4.50
N ASN A 1026 30.85 18.69 -3.56
CA ASN A 1026 30.56 18.67 -2.12
C ASN A 1026 30.49 20.12 -1.59
N PRO A 1027 29.42 20.89 -1.91
CA PRO A 1027 29.27 22.28 -1.47
C PRO A 1027 28.77 22.35 -0.02
N ALA A 1028 29.32 21.52 0.88
CA ALA A 1028 29.17 21.76 2.30
C ALA A 1028 30.03 22.98 2.63
N ASN A 1029 29.40 24.16 2.56
CA ASN A 1029 29.82 25.34 3.31
C ASN A 1029 30.44 24.87 4.62
N GLN A 1030 31.69 25.22 4.89
CA GLN A 1030 32.29 25.03 6.22
C GLN A 1030 31.30 25.62 7.23
N PRO A 1031 30.64 24.82 8.10
CA PRO A 1031 30.42 25.30 9.43
C PRO A 1031 31.83 25.40 10.05
N ASP A 1032 32.03 26.28 11.02
CA ASP A 1032 33.20 26.19 11.90
C ASP A 1032 33.44 24.72 12.26
N GLU A 1033 34.68 24.20 12.17
CA GLU A 1033 34.96 22.78 12.45
C GLU A 1033 34.38 22.34 13.81
N GLU A 1034 34.26 23.28 14.75
CA GLU A 1034 33.54 23.16 16.03
C GLU A 1034 32.03 22.85 15.86
N ASN A 1035 31.30 23.59 15.01
CA ASN A 1035 29.88 23.37 14.73
C ASN A 1035 29.61 22.04 13.99
N ALA A 1036 30.55 21.59 13.15
CA ALA A 1036 30.44 20.30 12.47
C ALA A 1036 30.66 19.11 13.43
N LEU A 1037 31.59 19.24 14.39
CA LEU A 1037 31.83 18.26 15.44
C LEU A 1037 30.69 18.24 16.48
N LEU A 1038 30.14 19.39 16.86
CA LEU A 1038 28.95 19.51 17.71
C LEU A 1038 27.71 18.89 17.04
N ALA A 1039 27.53 19.09 15.73
CA ALA A 1039 26.47 18.43 14.97
C ALA A 1039 26.64 16.91 14.84
N GLN A 1040 27.88 16.40 14.87
CA GLN A 1040 28.17 14.96 14.92
C GLN A 1040 27.94 14.37 16.33
N ALA A 1041 27.93 15.21 17.36
CA ALA A 1041 27.72 14.81 18.75
C ALA A 1041 26.24 14.82 19.19
N ASP A 1042 25.31 15.24 18.33
CA ASP A 1042 23.87 15.26 18.62
C ASP A 1042 23.25 13.85 18.50
N PRO A 1043 22.79 13.19 19.59
CA PRO A 1043 22.23 11.85 19.53
C PRO A 1043 20.71 11.81 19.25
N TYR A 1044 20.05 12.97 19.14
CA TYR A 1044 18.59 13.08 19.02
C TYR A 1044 18.14 13.43 17.61
N SER A 1045 18.69 14.50 17.04
CA SER A 1045 18.16 15.08 15.79
C SER A 1045 18.32 14.13 14.62
N PHE A 1046 17.20 13.83 13.95
CA PHE A 1046 17.15 12.96 12.77
C PHE A 1046 17.86 11.61 12.96
N GLN A 1047 17.86 11.05 14.17
CA GLN A 1047 18.36 9.70 14.43
C GLN A 1047 17.23 8.76 14.78
N ILE A 1048 17.30 7.55 14.22
CA ILE A 1048 16.38 6.46 14.56
C ILE A 1048 17.16 5.18 14.85
N SER A 1049 16.63 4.34 15.72
CA SER A 1049 17.14 2.98 15.93
C SER A 1049 16.14 1.94 15.45
N ILE A 1050 16.63 0.95 14.72
CA ILE A 1050 15.85 -0.13 14.11
C ILE A 1050 16.24 -1.44 14.77
N MET A 1051 15.28 -2.09 15.41
CA MET A 1051 15.50 -3.25 16.28
C MET A 1051 14.98 -4.50 15.61
N LEU A 1052 15.91 -5.34 15.16
CA LEU A 1052 15.63 -6.56 14.41
C LEU A 1052 15.91 -7.80 15.26
N PRO A 1053 14.98 -8.78 15.34
CA PRO A 1053 15.26 -10.06 15.97
C PRO A 1053 16.23 -10.89 15.14
N GLU A 1054 17.13 -11.65 15.75
CA GLU A 1054 18.09 -12.48 14.99
C GLU A 1054 17.59 -13.89 14.64
N TRP A 1055 16.49 -14.35 15.24
CA TRP A 1055 16.03 -15.74 15.15
C TRP A 1055 15.09 -16.11 13.98
N PRO A 1056 14.25 -15.22 13.39
CA PRO A 1056 13.36 -15.62 12.31
C PRO A 1056 14.12 -16.25 11.13
N ALA A 1057 13.51 -17.22 10.46
CA ALA A 1057 14.21 -18.08 9.49
C ALA A 1057 14.86 -17.29 8.35
N ARG A 1058 14.16 -16.29 7.79
CA ARG A 1058 14.73 -15.40 6.76
C ARG A 1058 15.80 -14.47 7.33
N PHE A 1059 15.67 -14.00 8.55
CA PHE A 1059 16.58 -13.04 9.17
C PHE A 1059 17.96 -13.67 9.48
N ARG A 1060 18.00 -15.00 9.64
CA ARG A 1060 19.24 -15.80 9.72
C ARG A 1060 19.96 -15.96 8.38
N ASN A 1061 19.26 -15.78 7.26
CA ASN A 1061 19.89 -15.86 5.95
C ASN A 1061 20.70 -14.58 5.68
N LYS A 1062 22.03 -14.71 5.54
CA LYS A 1062 22.94 -13.56 5.32
C LYS A 1062 22.57 -12.70 4.12
N THR A 1063 22.11 -13.30 3.03
CA THR A 1063 21.67 -12.58 1.82
C THR A 1063 20.42 -11.77 2.09
N PHE A 1064 19.43 -12.34 2.78
CA PHE A 1064 18.23 -11.62 3.17
C PHE A 1064 18.52 -10.50 4.15
N LYS A 1065 19.37 -10.75 5.15
CA LYS A 1065 19.83 -9.77 6.14
C LYS A 1065 20.43 -8.54 5.44
N HIS A 1066 21.32 -8.75 4.47
CA HIS A 1066 21.89 -7.67 3.66
C HIS A 1066 20.84 -6.95 2.80
N LEU A 1067 19.89 -7.69 2.21
CA LEU A 1067 18.78 -7.10 1.45
C LEU A 1067 17.91 -6.21 2.34
N LEU A 1068 17.58 -6.66 3.55
CA LEU A 1068 16.77 -5.92 4.52
C LEU A 1068 17.49 -4.64 4.97
N GLU A 1069 18.74 -4.74 5.39
CA GLU A 1069 19.56 -3.57 5.76
C GLU A 1069 19.66 -2.58 4.60
N LYS A 1070 19.97 -3.05 3.39
CA LYS A 1070 20.03 -2.18 2.21
C LYS A 1070 18.68 -1.51 1.93
N THR A 1071 17.57 -2.23 2.10
CA THR A 1071 16.23 -1.67 1.91
C THR A 1071 15.93 -0.61 2.97
N ILE A 1072 16.29 -0.85 4.23
CA ILE A 1072 16.21 0.14 5.31
C ILE A 1072 16.95 1.43 4.90
N TYR A 1073 18.22 1.34 4.49
CA TYR A 1073 19.01 2.53 4.13
C TYR A 1073 18.46 3.26 2.90
N MET A 1074 17.96 2.53 1.90
CA MET A 1074 17.43 3.14 0.67
C MET A 1074 16.06 3.80 0.86
N GLU A 1075 15.23 3.27 1.77
CA GLU A 1075 13.89 3.78 2.03
C GLU A 1075 13.84 4.82 3.15
N THR A 1076 14.91 4.93 3.97
CA THR A 1076 15.03 5.96 5.00
C THR A 1076 15.28 7.32 4.35
N PRO A 1077 14.60 8.41 4.78
CA PRO A 1077 14.88 9.76 4.28
C PRO A 1077 16.36 10.13 4.45
N ALA A 1078 16.95 10.76 3.44
CA ALA A 1078 18.41 10.98 3.38
C ALA A 1078 19.00 11.80 4.53
N HIS A 1079 18.19 12.65 5.18
CA HIS A 1079 18.62 13.45 6.32
C HIS A 1079 18.49 12.70 7.66
N ILE A 1080 17.86 11.52 7.68
CA ILE A 1080 17.69 10.67 8.87
C ILE A 1080 18.76 9.59 8.87
N TYR A 1081 19.42 9.40 10.01
CA TYR A 1081 20.42 8.38 10.23
C TYR A 1081 19.81 7.16 10.94
N PRO A 1082 19.65 6.01 10.26
CA PRO A 1082 19.18 4.78 10.89
C PRO A 1082 20.33 3.96 11.48
N GLN A 1083 20.23 3.64 12.78
CA GLN A 1083 21.08 2.67 13.46
C GLN A 1083 20.38 1.30 13.47
N VAL A 1084 20.99 0.28 12.87
CA VAL A 1084 20.38 -1.06 12.78
C VAL A 1084 21.01 -1.99 13.83
N PHE A 1085 20.17 -2.54 14.72
CA PHE A 1085 20.57 -3.48 15.76
C PHE A 1085 19.93 -4.84 15.52
N TRP A 1086 20.74 -5.89 15.61
CA TRP A 1086 20.30 -7.28 15.57
C TRP A 1086 20.36 -7.85 16.98
N LEU A 1087 19.20 -8.20 17.52
CA LEU A 1087 19.02 -8.54 18.93
C LEU A 1087 18.69 -10.00 19.12
N ASN A 1088 19.31 -10.61 20.13
CA ASN A 1088 18.88 -11.91 20.63
C ASN A 1088 17.56 -11.79 21.41
N HIS A 1089 16.96 -12.93 21.78
CA HIS A 1089 15.63 -12.93 22.43
C HIS A 1089 15.59 -12.12 23.72
N LYS A 1090 16.62 -12.25 24.58
CA LYS A 1090 16.71 -11.53 25.85
C LYS A 1090 16.84 -10.02 25.64
N GLN A 1091 17.77 -9.59 24.80
CA GLN A 1091 17.98 -8.17 24.48
C GLN A 1091 16.71 -7.53 23.90
N MET A 1092 16.04 -8.24 22.98
CA MET A 1092 14.78 -7.79 22.41
C MET A 1092 13.69 -7.68 23.48
N ARG A 1093 13.60 -8.66 24.38
CA ARG A 1093 12.61 -8.69 25.45
C ARG A 1093 12.77 -7.52 26.41
N GLU A 1094 13.97 -7.32 26.92
CA GLU A 1094 14.30 -6.23 27.86
C GLU A 1094 14.00 -4.86 27.23
N LEU A 1095 14.34 -4.69 25.94
CA LEU A 1095 14.02 -3.48 25.18
C LEU A 1095 12.51 -3.30 24.97
N GLU A 1096 11.79 -4.35 24.56
CA GLU A 1096 10.35 -4.29 24.30
C GLU A 1096 9.54 -3.94 25.55
N GLU A 1097 9.94 -4.46 26.72
CA GLU A 1097 9.31 -4.13 28.00
C GLU A 1097 9.51 -2.65 28.36
N ALA A 1098 10.74 -2.14 28.24
CA ALA A 1098 11.01 -0.71 28.46
C ALA A 1098 10.30 0.16 27.41
N TYR A 1099 10.31 -0.25 26.14
CA TYR A 1099 9.71 0.51 25.05
C TYR A 1099 8.19 0.58 25.16
N LYS A 1100 7.54 -0.54 25.51
CA LYS A 1100 6.09 -0.57 25.73
C LYS A 1100 5.68 0.40 26.85
N LEU A 1101 6.34 0.31 28.00
CA LEU A 1101 6.03 1.19 29.14
C LEU A 1101 6.21 2.67 28.77
N TRP A 1102 7.30 2.99 28.08
CA TRP A 1102 7.54 4.35 27.60
C TRP A 1102 6.45 4.84 26.63
N LEU A 1103 6.03 4.01 25.68
CA LEU A 1103 4.95 4.34 24.74
C LEU A 1103 3.59 4.53 25.43
N GLU A 1104 3.31 3.78 26.51
CA GLU A 1104 2.08 3.91 27.28
C GLU A 1104 2.06 5.19 28.14
N GLU A 1105 3.23 5.65 28.59
CA GLU A 1105 3.38 6.89 29.39
C GLU A 1105 3.42 8.16 28.53
N LEU A 1106 4.02 8.11 27.33
CA LEU A 1106 4.23 9.25 26.43
C LEU A 1106 2.96 10.11 26.15
N PRO A 1107 1.74 9.55 26.05
CA PRO A 1107 0.49 10.31 25.88
C PRO A 1107 -0.14 10.80 27.19
N GLN A 1108 0.16 10.21 28.35
CA GLN A 1108 -0.65 10.32 29.57
C GLN A 1108 -0.30 11.51 30.48
N ALA A 1109 0.93 12.01 30.41
CA ALA A 1109 1.40 13.05 31.33
C ALA A 1109 2.10 14.20 30.58
N GLU A 1110 1.77 15.44 30.94
CA GLU A 1110 2.54 16.63 30.53
C GLU A 1110 4.00 16.55 30.99
N ILE A 1111 4.27 15.74 32.03
CA ILE A 1111 5.59 15.49 32.59
C ILE A 1111 5.86 13.99 32.54
N ALA A 1112 6.81 13.59 31.70
CA ALA A 1112 7.20 12.20 31.54
C ALA A 1112 7.70 11.59 32.86
N ASN A 1113 7.37 10.32 33.09
CA ASN A 1113 7.93 9.57 34.19
C ASN A 1113 9.42 9.28 33.91
N THR A 1114 10.29 10.02 34.59
CA THR A 1114 11.75 9.95 34.46
C THR A 1114 12.30 8.53 34.57
N GLU A 1115 11.76 7.69 35.46
CA GLU A 1115 12.24 6.30 35.62
C GLU A 1115 11.97 5.46 34.37
N VAL A 1116 10.81 5.66 33.73
CA VAL A 1116 10.41 4.91 32.54
C VAL A 1116 11.24 5.33 31.32
N GLU A 1117 11.44 6.64 31.15
CA GLU A 1117 12.26 7.19 30.06
C GLU A 1117 13.74 6.79 30.21
N ASN A 1118 14.30 6.94 31.42
CA ASN A 1118 15.68 6.55 31.71
C ASN A 1118 15.91 5.06 31.50
N ASN A 1119 14.93 4.21 31.80
CA ASN A 1119 15.03 2.78 31.55
C ASN A 1119 15.20 2.48 30.04
N LEU A 1120 14.39 3.09 29.17
CA LEU A 1120 14.53 2.91 27.73
C LEU A 1120 15.87 3.46 27.20
N ILE A 1121 16.27 4.65 27.65
CA ILE A 1121 17.56 5.26 27.31
C ILE A 1121 18.73 4.36 27.75
N TYR A 1122 18.64 3.79 28.95
CA TYR A 1122 19.62 2.83 29.46
C TYR A 1122 19.72 1.61 28.56
N GLN A 1123 18.60 0.98 28.18
CA GLN A 1123 18.59 -0.18 27.28
C GLN A 1123 19.25 0.15 25.93
N LEU A 1124 18.89 1.29 25.32
CA LEU A 1124 19.50 1.75 24.07
C LEU A 1124 21.00 1.98 24.19
N ASN A 1125 21.45 2.58 25.30
CA ASN A 1125 22.87 2.80 25.58
C ASN A 1125 23.63 1.48 25.79
N GLN A 1126 23.02 0.45 26.39
CA GLN A 1126 23.66 -0.88 26.50
C GLN A 1126 23.86 -1.54 25.13
N LEU A 1127 22.90 -1.39 24.21
CA LEU A 1127 23.01 -1.94 22.85
C LEU A 1127 24.09 -1.25 21.99
N ARG A 1128 24.50 -0.04 22.37
CA ARG A 1128 25.56 0.73 21.68
C ARG A 1128 26.98 0.39 22.15
N LYS A 1129 27.13 -0.28 23.30
CA LYS A 1129 28.41 -0.76 23.83
C LYS A 1129 28.82 -2.05 23.14
#